data_AF-A0A7R9EUM6-F1
#
_entry.id   AF-A0A7R9EUM6-F1
#
_cell.length_a   1.000
_cell.length_b   1.000
_cell.length_c   1.000
_cell.angle_alpha   90.00
_cell.angle_beta   90.00
_cell.angle_gamma   90.00
#
_symmetry.space_group_name_H-M   'P 1'
#
loop_
_entity.id
_entity.type
_entity.pdbx_description
1 polymer ?
#
loop_
_entity_poly.entity_id
_entity_poly.type
_entity_poly.pdbx_seq_one_letter_code
_entity_poly.pdbx_strand_id
1 'polypeptide(L)'
;MDGSCSIGEGSHWTGPTCQSTPVAGLSGAGAVLFTNLITTLLQAQGELGNTDIYPPDVSSYREDYDFIVVGGGSAGAIVASRLSEIPDWNVLLIEAGGDPTIESEIPLLYPYLQKSEIDWQYKTEPQSGACLGFINRQCTWPRGKVLGGSSTINAMLYIRGHKWDYDNWAAKGNTGWSYEEVLPYFKKSEKSWMEAVQSEKDPTGPAQGELGNTDIYPPDVSSYREDYDFIVVGGGSAGAIVASRLSEIPDWNVLLIEAGGDPTIESEIPLLYPYLQKSEIDWQYKTEPQSGACLGFINRQCTWPRGKVLGGSSTINAMLYIRGHKWDYDNWAAKGNTGWSYEEVLPYFKKSEKLEDQGVLSQENASKYHGTDGYLPINRFSHKPPVLRALIEASKESGYKEVLDHNSDEDEGISEYNTNTKDGRRWNTAKAFLGPAKERKNLHVTKFSHVTKILIDPITNKVYGVEFKKGKELHVVKVTKEVILSAGAINSPQILMLSGIGPKLHLGAVGVSPIIKDLPVGYNLQDHVAFIGQVFSLNRSKPLSLSPTFYHDASYEYLRYRTGPLSGIGALATSAFFKTSKNSEEPPDMQMHFLSVQANDTKAIDTFNKNLGLVPEIAEELLKFTVESDIIIPYHTLNRPRSRGRIMLKSLDPMEHPLIFANSLQHSDDLIAIVDSVEIFSTILNTERMRLEEAQILDLKLAACRGSEFNTRDYWECAVREMSYTTYHPAGTCKMGPSTDPMAVVDPELKVYGVEGLRVADASIMPIVVTGNTNAPTIMIGEKASDLVKKEYLNH
;
A
#
# COMPACT_ATOMS: atom_id res chain seq x y z
N MET A 1 0.60 15.14 -35.23
CA MET A 1 0.78 16.24 -36.19
C MET A 1 -0.39 16.18 -37.14
N ASP A 2 -1.18 17.25 -37.18
CA ASP A 2 -1.90 17.80 -38.34
C ASP A 2 -2.88 18.85 -37.80
N GLY A 3 -2.49 20.12 -37.94
CA GLY A 3 -3.28 21.27 -37.54
C GLY A 3 -3.24 22.32 -38.64
N SER A 4 -4.39 22.67 -39.18
CA SER A 4 -4.56 23.76 -40.15
C SER A 4 -5.50 24.80 -39.57
N CYS A 5 -5.00 26.01 -39.32
CA CYS A 5 -5.80 27.21 -39.06
C CYS A 5 -5.83 28.09 -40.31
N SER A 6 -7.02 28.52 -40.74
CA SER A 6 -7.24 29.50 -41.81
C SER A 6 -7.72 30.84 -41.24
N ILE A 7 -7.20 31.95 -41.79
CA ILE A 7 -7.48 33.34 -41.39
C ILE A 7 -8.56 33.94 -42.29
N GLY A 8 -9.54 34.65 -41.71
CA GLY A 8 -10.51 35.48 -42.42
C GLY A 8 -10.33 36.97 -42.07
N GLU A 9 -10.36 37.83 -43.08
CA GLU A 9 -10.10 39.27 -43.05
C GLU A 9 -11.26 40.09 -42.45
N GLY A 10 -10.93 41.13 -41.65
CA GLY A 10 -11.89 42.14 -41.18
C GLY A 10 -11.45 42.85 -39.90
N SER A 11 -11.05 44.11 -40.03
CA SER A 11 -10.47 45.01 -39.02
C SER A 11 -11.18 45.13 -37.67
N HIS A 12 -10.46 44.94 -36.56
CA HIS A 12 -10.05 45.96 -35.57
C HIS A 12 -9.25 45.29 -34.43
N TRP A 13 -8.30 46.04 -33.86
CA TRP A 13 -7.28 45.58 -32.92
C TRP A 13 -7.79 44.77 -31.70
N THR A 14 -7.57 43.46 -31.74
CA THR A 14 -7.24 42.61 -30.59
C THR A 14 -6.28 41.53 -31.08
N GLY A 15 -5.08 41.44 -30.49
CA GLY A 15 -4.06 40.46 -30.91
C GLY A 15 -4.58 39.02 -30.80
N PRO A 16 -4.02 38.07 -31.60
CA PRO A 16 -4.43 36.67 -31.54
C PRO A 16 -4.05 36.11 -30.17
N THR A 17 -5.06 35.76 -29.37
CA THR A 17 -4.91 34.83 -28.26
C THR A 17 -4.60 33.46 -28.85
N CYS A 18 -3.33 33.22 -29.16
CA CYS A 18 -2.80 31.85 -29.08
C CYS A 18 -3.02 31.43 -27.63
N GLN A 19 -4.03 30.60 -27.37
CA GLN A 19 -4.04 29.78 -26.17
C GLN A 19 -2.77 28.93 -26.24
N SER A 20 -1.71 29.40 -25.57
CA SER A 20 -0.72 28.49 -25.03
C SER A 20 -1.53 27.48 -24.22
N THR A 21 -1.56 26.23 -24.69
CA THR A 21 -1.91 25.07 -23.88
C THR A 21 -1.36 25.32 -22.47
N PRO A 22 -2.21 25.32 -21.42
CA PRO A 22 -1.69 25.39 -20.08
C PRO A 22 -0.73 24.21 -19.94
N VAL A 23 0.53 24.51 -19.61
CA VAL A 23 1.38 23.54 -18.92
C VAL A 23 0.50 22.99 -17.81
N ALA A 24 0.28 21.68 -17.81
CA ALA A 24 -0.61 20.97 -16.91
C ALA A 24 -0.35 21.39 -15.46
N GLY A 25 -1.10 22.41 -15.03
CA GLY A 25 -1.07 22.94 -13.69
C GLY A 25 -1.88 22.00 -12.82
N LEU A 26 -1.16 21.32 -11.93
CA LEU A 26 -1.61 20.69 -10.69
C LEU A 26 -3.08 20.98 -10.34
N SER A 27 -3.98 20.13 -10.85
CA SER A 27 -5.33 19.96 -10.32
C SER A 27 -5.46 18.50 -9.93
N GLY A 28 -5.45 18.25 -8.62
CA GLY A 28 -5.34 16.94 -8.01
C GLY A 28 -4.64 17.05 -6.67
N ALA A 29 -4.66 15.97 -5.88
CA ALA A 29 -4.06 15.85 -4.55
C ALA A 29 -2.61 16.41 -4.41
N GLY A 30 -1.89 16.61 -5.52
CA GLY A 30 -0.58 17.25 -5.59
C GLY A 30 -0.51 18.68 -5.04
N ALA A 31 -1.56 19.50 -5.15
CA ALA A 31 -1.54 20.87 -4.60
C ALA A 31 -1.59 20.88 -3.05
N VAL A 32 -2.30 19.90 -2.47
CA VAL A 32 -2.40 19.68 -1.02
C VAL A 32 -1.12 19.04 -0.47
N LEU A 33 -0.53 18.11 -1.22
CA LEU A 33 0.78 17.54 -0.92
C LEU A 33 1.91 18.59 -0.95
N PHE A 34 1.83 19.59 -1.83
CA PHE A 34 2.82 20.67 -1.90
C PHE A 34 2.79 21.59 -0.67
N THR A 35 1.60 21.90 -0.13
CA THR A 35 1.49 22.67 1.12
C THR A 35 1.94 21.84 2.31
N ASN A 36 1.59 20.54 2.34
CA ASN A 36 2.06 19.61 3.37
C ASN A 36 3.57 19.40 3.34
N LEU A 37 4.21 19.44 2.17
CA LEU A 37 5.66 19.41 2.00
C LEU A 37 6.31 20.66 2.61
N ILE A 38 5.74 21.84 2.40
CA ILE A 38 6.22 23.10 3.00
C ILE A 38 6.09 23.07 4.53
N THR A 39 4.98 22.56 5.07
CA THR A 39 4.82 22.41 6.54
C THR A 39 5.72 21.33 7.14
N THR A 40 6.09 20.31 6.35
CA THR A 40 7.07 19.29 6.73
C THR A 40 8.51 19.83 6.65
N LEU A 41 8.82 20.70 5.67
CA LEU A 41 10.06 21.48 5.61
C LEU A 41 10.19 22.45 6.80
N LEU A 42 9.08 23.00 7.29
CA LEU A 42 9.05 23.79 8.53
C LEU A 42 9.35 22.94 9.78
N GLN A 43 9.26 21.60 9.71
CA GLN A 43 9.73 20.69 10.75
C GLN A 43 11.19 20.25 10.59
N ALA A 44 11.84 20.53 9.46
CA ALA A 44 13.29 20.42 9.28
C ALA A 44 14.05 21.62 9.91
N GLN A 45 13.39 22.43 10.74
CA GLN A 45 13.90 23.58 11.49
C GLN A 45 15.07 23.31 12.47
N GLY A 46 15.69 22.13 12.43
CA GLY A 46 16.99 21.87 13.07
C GLY A 46 18.20 21.99 12.13
N GLU A 47 17.99 21.99 10.81
CA GLU A 47 19.06 22.00 9.81
C GLU A 47 19.14 23.32 9.04
N LEU A 48 17.99 23.92 8.73
CA LEU A 48 17.93 25.20 8.02
C LEU A 48 18.22 26.38 8.95
N GLY A 49 19.14 27.26 8.55
CA GLY A 49 19.57 28.41 9.35
C GLY A 49 20.42 28.04 10.58
N ASN A 50 21.04 26.85 10.57
CA ASN A 50 22.00 26.47 11.60
C ASN A 50 23.28 27.30 11.47
N THR A 51 23.43 28.33 12.29
CA THR A 51 24.63 29.20 12.27
C THR A 51 25.88 28.51 12.81
N ASP A 52 25.76 27.40 13.55
CA ASP A 52 26.90 26.71 14.18
C ASP A 52 27.83 26.03 13.16
N ILE A 53 27.41 25.90 11.89
CA ILE A 53 28.24 25.38 10.80
C ILE A 53 29.22 26.41 10.22
N TYR A 54 29.02 27.70 10.53
CA TYR A 54 29.88 28.78 10.10
C TYR A 54 30.88 29.15 11.21
N PRO A 55 32.11 29.58 10.87
CA PRO A 55 33.06 30.03 11.87
C PRO A 55 32.48 31.20 12.68
N PRO A 56 32.63 31.21 14.02
CA PRO A 56 32.09 32.29 14.83
C PRO A 56 32.78 33.62 14.50
N ASP A 57 32.00 34.70 14.47
CA ASP A 57 32.55 36.06 14.33
C ASP A 57 33.45 36.39 15.55
N VAL A 58 34.62 36.94 15.27
CA VAL A 58 35.67 37.14 16.27
C VAL A 58 35.66 38.59 16.73
N SER A 59 35.17 38.85 17.94
CA SER A 59 35.07 40.21 18.49
C SER A 59 36.40 40.80 19.01
N SER A 60 37.48 40.01 19.05
CA SER A 60 38.81 40.42 19.49
C SER A 60 39.88 39.96 18.51
N TYR A 61 40.62 40.91 17.94
CA TYR A 61 41.65 40.64 16.95
C TYR A 61 43.01 40.39 17.60
N ARG A 62 43.81 39.50 17.01
CA ARG A 62 45.25 39.44 17.29
C ARG A 62 45.95 40.67 16.71
N GLU A 63 47.09 41.05 17.28
CA GLU A 63 47.92 42.13 16.73
C GLU A 63 48.47 41.79 15.33
N ASP A 64 48.80 40.51 15.09
CA ASP A 64 49.36 40.02 13.83
C ASP A 64 48.62 38.77 13.28
N TYR A 65 48.53 38.67 11.95
CA TYR A 65 48.04 37.51 11.19
C TYR A 65 49.02 37.17 10.06
N ASP A 66 49.18 35.89 9.76
CA ASP A 66 50.01 35.42 8.63
C ASP A 66 49.37 35.76 7.29
N PHE A 67 48.04 35.69 7.22
CA PHE A 67 47.25 36.05 6.03
C PHE A 67 45.98 36.81 6.42
N ILE A 68 45.67 37.85 5.64
CA ILE A 68 44.38 38.56 5.71
C ILE A 68 43.68 38.37 4.37
N VAL A 69 42.54 37.67 4.39
CA VAL A 69 41.66 37.49 3.24
C VAL A 69 40.57 38.55 3.30
N VAL A 70 40.50 39.40 2.29
CA VAL A 70 39.50 40.48 2.21
C VAL A 70 38.38 40.05 1.26
N GLY A 71 37.20 39.83 1.82
CA GLY A 71 35.99 39.33 1.16
C GLY A 71 35.82 37.82 1.33
N GLY A 72 34.78 37.41 2.05
CA GLY A 72 34.31 36.02 2.24
C GLY A 72 33.40 35.51 1.13
N GLY A 73 33.50 36.08 -0.07
CA GLY A 73 32.76 35.63 -1.25
C GLY A 73 33.19 34.24 -1.76
N SER A 74 32.59 33.77 -2.85
CA SER A 74 32.73 32.38 -3.35
C SER A 74 34.18 31.88 -3.49
N ALA A 75 35.14 32.75 -3.82
CA ALA A 75 36.56 32.39 -3.86
C ALA A 75 37.29 32.66 -2.54
N GLY A 76 36.97 33.76 -1.87
CA GLY A 76 37.66 34.18 -0.64
C GLY A 76 37.41 33.23 0.53
N ALA A 77 36.19 32.71 0.66
CA ALA A 77 35.87 31.66 1.65
C ALA A 77 36.73 30.40 1.42
N ILE A 78 36.94 29.99 0.16
CA ILE A 78 37.79 28.85 -0.19
C ILE A 78 39.25 29.16 0.15
N VAL A 79 39.76 30.34 -0.19
CA VAL A 79 41.13 30.74 0.14
C VAL A 79 41.36 30.71 1.65
N ALA A 80 40.47 31.33 2.43
CA ALA A 80 40.57 31.35 3.89
C ALA A 80 40.57 29.92 4.47
N SER A 81 39.61 29.08 4.03
CA SER A 81 39.52 27.68 4.43
C SER A 81 40.80 26.90 4.13
N ARG A 82 41.35 27.01 2.91
CA ARG A 82 42.57 26.26 2.52
C ARG A 82 43.83 26.75 3.22
N LEU A 83 43.97 28.06 3.45
CA LEU A 83 45.10 28.58 4.22
C LEU A 83 45.03 28.11 5.68
N SER A 84 43.82 28.05 6.26
CA SER A 84 43.63 27.57 7.64
C SER A 84 43.82 26.07 7.84
N GLU A 85 43.98 25.27 6.75
CA GLU A 85 44.34 23.84 6.87
C GLU A 85 45.75 23.66 7.44
N ILE A 86 46.60 24.68 7.40
CA ILE A 86 47.94 24.67 8.00
C ILE A 86 47.83 25.20 9.44
N PRO A 87 48.00 24.35 10.48
CA PRO A 87 47.74 24.74 11.87
C PRO A 87 48.62 25.89 12.39
N ASP A 88 49.77 26.09 11.77
CA ASP A 88 50.74 27.13 12.14
C ASP A 88 50.39 28.51 11.54
N TRP A 89 49.44 28.60 10.60
CA TRP A 89 49.04 29.85 9.96
C TRP A 89 47.80 30.46 10.62
N ASN A 90 47.90 31.72 10.98
CA ASN A 90 46.81 32.53 11.51
C ASN A 90 46.17 33.33 10.37
N VAL A 91 44.94 32.98 10.02
CA VAL A 91 44.23 33.56 8.88
C VAL A 91 43.05 34.40 9.39
N LEU A 92 43.01 35.67 9.02
CA LEU A 92 41.86 36.54 9.22
C LEU A 92 41.03 36.60 7.93
N LEU A 93 39.75 36.26 8.01
CA LEU A 93 38.79 36.54 6.94
C LEU A 93 37.94 37.75 7.31
N ILE A 94 37.87 38.74 6.42
CA ILE A 94 37.04 39.94 6.59
C ILE A 94 35.90 39.88 5.57
N GLU A 95 34.65 39.86 6.05
CA GLU A 95 33.45 39.95 5.21
C GLU A 95 32.57 41.12 5.68
N ALA A 96 31.88 41.77 4.73
CA ALA A 96 31.02 42.91 5.02
C ALA A 96 29.59 42.50 5.40
N GLY A 97 29.17 41.29 5.03
CA GLY A 97 27.92 40.66 5.46
C GLY A 97 28.09 39.70 6.64
N GLY A 98 26.96 39.18 7.12
CA GLY A 98 26.93 38.16 8.18
C GLY A 98 26.80 36.74 7.60
N ASP A 99 26.27 35.84 8.42
CA ASP A 99 25.96 34.47 8.03
C ASP A 99 24.82 34.39 7.01
N PRO A 100 24.76 33.33 6.18
CA PRO A 100 23.64 33.03 5.30
C PRO A 100 22.29 33.01 6.03
N THR A 101 21.25 33.51 5.36
CA THR A 101 19.87 33.52 5.87
C THR A 101 19.16 32.21 5.52
N ILE A 102 18.12 31.82 6.26
CA ILE A 102 17.31 30.62 5.97
C ILE A 102 16.78 30.65 4.54
N GLU A 103 16.35 31.80 4.04
CA GLU A 103 15.84 31.97 2.67
C GLU A 103 16.89 31.64 1.61
N SER A 104 18.18 31.74 1.95
CA SER A 104 19.29 31.45 1.02
C SER A 104 19.55 29.96 0.81
N GLU A 105 19.06 29.13 1.72
CA GLU A 105 19.17 27.68 1.65
C GLU A 105 17.99 27.04 0.89
N ILE A 106 16.96 27.82 0.52
CA ILE A 106 15.76 27.34 -0.16
C ILE A 106 15.84 27.68 -1.67
N PRO A 107 16.00 26.69 -2.58
CA PRO A 107 16.23 26.95 -4.00
C PRO A 107 15.19 27.82 -4.69
N LEU A 108 13.91 27.69 -4.32
CA LEU A 108 12.86 28.48 -4.95
C LEU A 108 12.84 29.94 -4.49
N LEU A 109 13.50 30.27 -3.37
CA LEU A 109 13.50 31.60 -2.78
C LEU A 109 14.65 32.49 -3.26
N TYR A 110 15.61 31.97 -4.04
CA TYR A 110 16.71 32.78 -4.58
C TYR A 110 16.29 34.10 -5.26
N PRO A 111 15.13 34.21 -5.97
CA PRO A 111 14.73 35.49 -6.56
C PRO A 111 14.44 36.57 -5.52
N TYR A 112 14.03 36.17 -4.31
CA TYR A 112 13.70 37.07 -3.19
C TYR A 112 14.94 37.57 -2.44
N LEU A 113 16.10 36.94 -2.63
CA LEU A 113 17.37 37.38 -2.04
C LEU A 113 17.93 38.62 -2.75
N GLN A 114 17.50 38.88 -3.99
CA GLN A 114 17.90 40.10 -4.71
C GLN A 114 17.25 41.33 -4.07
N LYS A 115 18.03 42.41 -3.91
CA LYS A 115 17.62 43.64 -3.20
C LYS A 115 17.32 43.44 -1.71
N SER A 116 17.72 42.32 -1.13
CA SER A 116 17.64 42.09 0.31
C SER A 116 18.84 42.72 1.04
N GLU A 117 18.91 42.56 2.36
CA GLU A 117 20.02 43.04 3.18
C GLU A 117 21.33 42.29 2.91
N ILE A 118 21.27 41.06 2.38
CA ILE A 118 22.44 40.26 1.99
C ILE A 118 22.87 40.46 0.54
N ASP A 119 22.31 41.45 -0.16
CA ASP A 119 22.71 41.88 -1.50
C ASP A 119 23.38 43.27 -1.41
N TRP A 120 24.50 43.45 -2.11
CA TRP A 120 25.15 44.76 -2.30
C TRP A 120 24.31 45.70 -3.18
N GLN A 121 23.39 45.14 -3.98
CA GLN A 121 22.42 45.86 -4.81
C GLN A 121 23.04 46.81 -5.84
N TYR A 122 24.19 46.43 -6.42
CA TYR A 122 24.85 47.28 -7.40
C TYR A 122 23.97 47.54 -8.62
N LYS A 123 24.19 48.71 -9.23
CA LYS A 123 23.55 49.12 -10.47
C LYS A 123 24.61 49.56 -11.45
N THR A 124 24.40 49.28 -12.73
CA THR A 124 25.30 49.79 -13.78
C THR A 124 25.10 51.28 -13.97
N GLU A 125 26.14 51.99 -14.41
CA GLU A 125 25.97 53.33 -14.97
C GLU A 125 25.14 53.25 -16.27
N PRO A 126 24.33 54.27 -16.60
CA PRO A 126 23.54 54.29 -17.82
C PRO A 126 24.41 54.20 -19.08
N GLN A 127 24.10 53.25 -19.97
CA GLN A 127 24.81 53.09 -21.25
C GLN A 127 23.85 53.18 -22.43
N SER A 128 24.36 53.57 -23.60
CA SER A 128 23.54 53.73 -24.82
C SER A 128 23.16 52.41 -25.49
N GLY A 129 23.85 51.30 -25.18
CA GLY A 129 23.66 50.00 -25.83
C GLY A 129 23.06 48.88 -24.97
N ALA A 130 22.84 49.11 -23.67
CA ALA A 130 22.39 48.07 -22.74
C ALA A 130 21.39 48.63 -21.71
N CYS A 131 20.56 47.74 -21.14
CA CYS A 131 19.61 48.08 -20.06
C CYS A 131 18.58 49.17 -20.42
N LEU A 132 18.34 49.42 -21.73
CA LEU A 132 17.53 50.55 -22.20
C LEU A 132 16.07 50.53 -21.71
N GLY A 133 15.52 49.34 -21.44
CA GLY A 133 14.18 49.15 -20.88
C GLY A 133 14.10 49.14 -19.36
N PHE A 134 15.22 49.26 -18.65
CA PHE A 134 15.26 49.27 -17.18
C PHE A 134 15.17 50.71 -16.64
N ILE A 135 14.75 50.85 -15.38
CA ILE A 135 14.63 52.15 -14.71
C ILE A 135 15.98 52.88 -14.76
N ASN A 136 15.94 54.16 -15.16
CA ASN A 136 17.12 55.01 -15.37
C ASN A 136 18.17 54.45 -16.35
N ARG A 137 17.80 53.48 -17.19
CA ARG A 137 18.71 52.74 -18.10
C ARG A 137 19.85 52.02 -17.37
N GLN A 138 19.61 51.57 -16.14
CA GLN A 138 20.58 50.86 -15.32
C GLN A 138 20.17 49.39 -15.15
N CYS A 139 21.10 48.46 -15.35
CA CYS A 139 20.90 47.06 -14.97
C CYS A 139 21.11 46.89 -13.46
N THR A 140 20.32 46.01 -12.84
CA THR A 140 20.57 45.57 -11.45
C THR A 140 21.58 44.43 -11.47
N TRP A 141 22.65 44.55 -10.71
CA TRP A 141 23.72 43.57 -10.56
C TRP A 141 23.79 43.10 -9.11
N PRO A 142 22.97 42.10 -8.74
CA PRO A 142 22.99 41.57 -7.38
C PRO A 142 24.36 40.90 -7.11
N ARG A 143 24.94 41.19 -5.95
CA ARG A 143 26.19 40.59 -5.46
C ARG A 143 26.03 40.28 -3.98
N GLY A 144 26.30 39.04 -3.59
CA GLY A 144 26.14 38.64 -2.19
C GLY A 144 27.05 39.44 -1.25
N LYS A 145 26.45 40.02 -0.22
CA LYS A 145 27.04 40.67 0.94
C LYS A 145 26.71 39.79 2.15
N VAL A 146 27.38 38.64 2.22
CA VAL A 146 27.14 37.52 3.15
C VAL A 146 28.32 36.56 3.02
N LEU A 147 28.59 35.74 4.03
CA LEU A 147 29.57 34.65 3.90
C LEU A 147 29.16 33.71 2.76
N GLY A 148 30.12 33.35 1.91
CA GLY A 148 29.90 32.69 0.62
C GLY A 148 29.57 33.67 -0.52
N GLY A 149 29.17 34.91 -0.23
CA GLY A 149 28.91 35.95 -1.23
C GLY A 149 27.91 35.53 -2.30
N SER A 150 28.29 35.69 -3.57
CA SER A 150 27.34 35.44 -4.68
C SER A 150 26.97 33.96 -4.87
N SER A 151 27.68 33.00 -4.26
CA SER A 151 27.22 31.60 -4.26
C SER A 151 26.06 31.35 -3.32
N THR A 152 25.81 32.25 -2.35
CA THR A 152 24.70 32.15 -1.39
C THR A 152 23.39 32.69 -1.97
N ILE A 153 23.46 33.65 -2.90
CA ILE A 153 22.27 34.30 -3.48
C ILE A 153 21.97 33.89 -4.93
N ASN A 154 22.62 32.84 -5.43
CA ASN A 154 22.42 32.35 -6.79
C ASN A 154 21.33 31.27 -6.86
N ALA A 155 21.03 30.78 -8.06
CA ALA A 155 20.05 29.72 -8.29
C ALA A 155 20.60 28.30 -7.98
N MET A 156 21.68 28.18 -7.19
CA MET A 156 22.38 26.92 -6.87
C MET A 156 22.83 26.11 -8.09
N LEU A 157 23.13 26.80 -9.18
CA LEU A 157 23.60 26.19 -10.42
C LEU A 157 25.12 26.09 -10.41
N TYR A 158 25.64 24.88 -10.60
CA TYR A 158 27.06 24.62 -10.82
C TYR A 158 27.30 24.05 -12.22
N ILE A 159 28.20 24.69 -12.96
CA ILE A 159 28.75 24.18 -14.22
C ILE A 159 30.24 24.51 -14.24
N ARG A 160 31.05 23.63 -14.84
CA ARG A 160 32.45 23.96 -15.14
C ARG A 160 32.50 25.04 -16.22
N GLY A 161 33.48 25.93 -16.13
CA GLY A 161 33.80 26.82 -17.25
C GLY A 161 34.24 26.02 -18.48
N HIS A 162 34.07 26.60 -19.66
CA HIS A 162 34.38 25.90 -20.90
C HIS A 162 35.89 25.76 -21.08
N LYS A 163 36.38 24.61 -21.58
CA LYS A 163 37.81 24.34 -21.77
C LYS A 163 38.54 25.46 -22.51
N TRP A 164 37.90 26.00 -23.55
CA TRP A 164 38.46 27.08 -24.35
C TRP A 164 38.80 28.33 -23.54
N ASP A 165 38.05 28.66 -22.49
CA ASP A 165 38.30 29.87 -21.69
C ASP A 165 39.67 29.79 -20.99
N TYR A 166 39.94 28.65 -20.35
CA TYR A 166 41.17 28.35 -19.62
C TYR A 166 42.37 28.20 -20.55
N ASP A 167 42.22 27.45 -21.66
CA ASP A 167 43.28 27.31 -22.64
C ASP A 167 43.66 28.66 -23.29
N ASN A 168 42.66 29.52 -23.53
CA ASN A 168 42.89 30.87 -24.04
C ASN A 168 43.61 31.75 -23.00
N TRP A 169 43.33 31.60 -21.71
CA TRP A 169 44.10 32.29 -20.66
C TRP A 169 45.56 31.84 -20.65
N ALA A 170 45.81 30.54 -20.75
CA ALA A 170 47.16 30.00 -20.86
C ALA A 170 47.88 30.49 -22.12
N ALA A 171 47.20 30.50 -23.27
CA ALA A 171 47.74 31.03 -24.53
C ALA A 171 48.07 32.54 -24.47
N LYS A 172 47.40 33.29 -23.60
CA LYS A 172 47.69 34.71 -23.31
C LYS A 172 48.84 34.91 -22.33
N GLY A 173 49.52 33.85 -21.89
CA GLY A 173 50.67 33.89 -20.99
C GLY A 173 50.35 33.64 -19.52
N ASN A 174 49.11 33.28 -19.16
CA ASN A 174 48.77 32.88 -17.79
C ASN A 174 49.13 31.40 -17.58
N THR A 175 50.43 31.12 -17.45
CA THR A 175 50.94 29.76 -17.21
C THR A 175 50.32 29.16 -15.94
N GLY A 176 49.92 27.89 -15.98
CA GLY A 176 49.23 27.22 -14.87
C GLY A 176 47.70 27.28 -14.93
N TRP A 177 47.12 27.95 -15.94
CA TRP A 177 45.67 28.15 -16.07
C TRP A 177 45.04 27.43 -17.26
N SER A 178 45.76 26.55 -17.97
CA SER A 178 45.14 25.74 -19.02
C SER A 178 44.07 24.82 -18.42
N TYR A 179 43.12 24.36 -19.25
CA TYR A 179 42.04 23.52 -18.71
C TYR A 179 42.58 22.24 -18.06
N GLU A 180 43.65 21.69 -18.61
CA GLU A 180 44.32 20.51 -18.07
C GLU A 180 44.91 20.77 -16.67
N GLU A 181 45.51 21.95 -16.47
CA GLU A 181 46.11 22.35 -15.19
C GLU A 181 45.07 22.68 -14.12
N VAL A 182 43.91 23.24 -14.49
CA VAL A 182 42.84 23.58 -13.51
C VAL A 182 41.89 22.42 -13.21
N LEU A 183 41.81 21.42 -14.09
CA LEU A 183 40.91 20.27 -13.95
C LEU A 183 41.06 19.51 -12.62
N PRO A 184 42.27 19.28 -12.08
CA PRO A 184 42.44 18.66 -10.75
C PRO A 184 41.74 19.44 -9.63
N TYR A 185 41.71 20.77 -9.69
CA TYR A 185 41.04 21.60 -8.69
C TYR A 185 39.52 21.49 -8.78
N PHE A 186 38.95 21.47 -9.99
CA PHE A 186 37.53 21.16 -10.18
C PHE A 186 37.16 19.79 -9.61
N LYS A 187 37.95 18.75 -9.95
CA LYS A 187 37.74 17.40 -9.42
C LYS A 187 37.86 17.35 -7.89
N LYS A 188 38.76 18.13 -7.29
CA LYS A 188 38.91 18.22 -5.83
C LYS A 188 37.67 18.82 -5.18
N SER A 189 37.11 19.90 -5.73
CA SER A 189 35.87 20.52 -5.24
C SER A 189 34.64 19.62 -5.40
N GLU A 190 34.56 18.83 -6.49
CA GLU A 190 33.47 17.88 -6.72
C GLU A 190 33.56 16.65 -5.81
N LYS A 191 34.78 16.16 -5.53
CA LYS A 191 35.00 15.02 -4.65
C LYS A 191 34.57 15.31 -3.22
N SER A 192 34.91 16.50 -2.69
CA SER A 192 34.45 16.93 -1.36
C SER A 192 32.93 17.02 -1.24
N TRP A 193 32.23 17.38 -2.33
CA TRP A 193 30.77 17.37 -2.37
C TRP A 193 30.22 15.94 -2.33
N MET A 194 30.78 15.01 -3.12
CA MET A 194 30.34 13.60 -3.09
C MET A 194 30.61 12.92 -1.74
N GLU A 195 31.72 13.26 -1.07
CA GLU A 195 32.04 12.76 0.26
C GLU A 195 31.12 13.38 1.34
N ALA A 196 30.77 14.67 1.24
CA ALA A 196 29.82 15.34 2.13
C ALA A 196 28.39 14.77 2.01
N VAL A 197 27.91 14.55 0.79
CA VAL A 197 26.62 13.87 0.50
C VAL A 197 26.61 12.42 1.05
N GLN A 198 27.78 11.79 1.17
CA GLN A 198 27.92 10.47 1.79
C GLN A 198 28.01 10.55 3.33
N SER A 199 28.54 11.63 3.91
CA SER A 199 28.70 11.83 5.35
C SER A 199 27.49 12.44 6.07
N GLU A 200 26.58 13.13 5.36
CA GLU A 200 25.26 13.55 5.88
C GLU A 200 24.33 12.36 6.19
N LYS A 201 24.77 11.13 5.93
CA LYS A 201 24.19 9.91 6.52
C LYS A 201 24.64 9.76 8.00
N ASP A 202 24.45 10.78 8.83
CA ASP A 202 24.65 10.67 10.27
C ASP A 202 23.61 9.68 10.86
N PRO A 203 24.03 8.57 11.51
CA PRO A 203 23.12 7.56 12.06
C PRO A 203 22.41 7.96 13.37
N THR A 204 22.54 9.20 13.86
CA THR A 204 22.16 9.53 15.26
C THR A 204 21.00 10.50 15.47
N GLY A 205 20.36 11.02 14.42
CA GLY A 205 18.96 11.51 14.46
C GLY A 205 17.96 10.36 14.21
N PRO A 206 16.65 10.47 14.51
CA PRO A 206 15.74 9.32 14.47
C PRO A 206 15.53 8.80 13.05
N ALA A 207 16.45 7.96 12.58
CA ALA A 207 16.34 7.11 11.41
C ALA A 207 15.37 5.94 11.65
N GLN A 208 14.17 6.23 12.17
CA GLN A 208 13.06 5.28 12.14
C GLN A 208 12.30 5.42 10.82
N GLY A 209 12.89 4.81 9.78
CA GLY A 209 12.24 4.42 8.52
C GLY A 209 11.59 5.56 7.74
N GLU A 210 12.19 6.00 6.67
CA GLU A 210 11.50 6.84 5.69
C GLU A 210 10.29 6.10 5.10
N LEU A 211 9.19 6.82 4.83
CA LEU A 211 8.05 6.24 4.09
C LEU A 211 8.48 5.96 2.65
N GLY A 212 8.13 4.79 2.12
CA GLY A 212 8.47 4.43 0.74
C GLY A 212 9.90 4.01 0.50
N ASN A 213 10.65 3.69 1.56
CA ASN A 213 12.01 3.14 1.40
C ASN A 213 11.95 1.78 0.71
N THR A 214 12.30 1.73 -0.58
CA THR A 214 12.31 0.50 -1.38
C THR A 214 13.47 -0.42 -1.06
N ASP A 215 14.55 0.08 -0.43
CA ASP A 215 15.74 -0.69 -0.10
C ASP A 215 15.45 -1.78 0.94
N ILE A 216 14.31 -1.72 1.63
CA ILE A 216 13.88 -2.76 2.57
C ILE A 216 13.43 -4.05 1.86
N TYR A 217 13.11 -4.01 0.57
CA TYR A 217 12.66 -5.17 -0.18
C TYR A 217 13.83 -5.79 -0.98
N PRO A 218 13.78 -7.10 -1.32
CA PRO A 218 14.78 -7.72 -2.18
C PRO A 218 14.92 -6.98 -3.52
N PRO A 219 16.13 -6.87 -4.10
CA PRO A 219 16.32 -6.25 -5.40
C PRO A 219 15.62 -7.05 -6.50
N ASP A 220 15.17 -6.36 -7.56
CA ASP A 220 14.62 -7.03 -8.74
C ASP A 220 15.75 -7.63 -9.59
N VAL A 221 15.78 -8.96 -9.72
CA VAL A 221 16.77 -9.66 -10.53
C VAL A 221 16.37 -9.69 -12.01
N SER A 222 17.36 -9.44 -12.88
CA SER A 222 17.24 -9.52 -14.34
C SER A 222 18.07 -10.64 -14.97
N SER A 223 18.91 -11.31 -14.18
CA SER A 223 19.66 -12.50 -14.57
C SER A 223 19.22 -13.69 -13.72
N TYR A 224 18.89 -14.79 -14.38
CA TYR A 224 18.38 -15.99 -13.75
C TYR A 224 19.42 -17.10 -13.78
N ARG A 225 19.37 -17.99 -12.79
CA ARG A 225 20.09 -19.28 -12.87
C ARG A 225 19.43 -20.16 -13.92
N GLU A 226 20.19 -21.12 -14.46
CA GLU A 226 19.63 -22.12 -15.38
C GLU A 226 18.52 -22.93 -14.69
N ASP A 227 18.81 -23.38 -13.47
CA ASP A 227 17.90 -24.16 -12.64
C ASP A 227 17.80 -23.57 -11.22
N TYR A 228 16.62 -23.70 -10.63
CA TYR A 228 16.36 -23.42 -9.21
C TYR A 228 15.87 -24.67 -8.51
N ASP A 229 16.13 -24.79 -7.22
CA ASP A 229 15.57 -25.87 -6.41
C ASP A 229 14.07 -25.67 -6.25
N PHE A 230 13.65 -24.44 -5.96
CA PHE A 230 12.26 -24.08 -5.79
C PHE A 230 11.91 -22.82 -6.56
N ILE A 231 10.74 -22.82 -7.19
CA ILE A 231 10.14 -21.62 -7.78
C ILE A 231 8.81 -21.33 -7.07
N VAL A 232 8.70 -20.16 -6.45
CA VAL A 232 7.48 -19.66 -5.83
C VAL A 232 6.80 -18.68 -6.78
N VAL A 233 5.55 -18.94 -7.12
CA VAL A 233 4.76 -18.10 -8.04
C VAL A 233 3.79 -17.23 -7.26
N GLY A 234 4.05 -15.92 -7.23
CA GLY A 234 3.28 -14.93 -6.49
C GLY A 234 3.90 -14.58 -5.14
N GLY A 235 4.36 -13.34 -4.98
CA GLY A 235 4.93 -12.78 -3.75
C GLY A 235 3.88 -12.25 -2.78
N GLY A 236 2.72 -12.90 -2.72
CA GLY A 236 1.56 -12.47 -1.93
C GLY A 236 1.63 -12.80 -0.44
N SER A 237 0.47 -12.82 0.21
CA SER A 237 0.35 -13.09 1.66
C SER A 237 0.94 -14.43 2.09
N ALA A 238 0.97 -15.46 1.24
CA ALA A 238 1.59 -16.76 1.55
C ALA A 238 2.97 -16.91 0.89
N GLY A 239 3.09 -16.56 -0.40
CA GLY A 239 4.32 -16.80 -1.17
C GLY A 239 5.53 -16.02 -0.66
N ALA A 240 5.34 -14.82 -0.08
CA ALA A 240 6.41 -14.09 0.60
C ALA A 240 7.02 -14.89 1.77
N ILE A 241 6.18 -15.61 2.52
CA ILE A 241 6.62 -16.48 3.62
C ILE A 241 7.29 -17.71 3.08
N VAL A 242 6.67 -18.41 2.12
CA VAL A 242 7.25 -19.64 1.53
C VAL A 242 8.66 -19.36 1.00
N ALA A 243 8.84 -18.31 0.19
CA ALA A 243 10.15 -17.96 -0.36
C ALA A 243 11.18 -17.60 0.73
N SER A 244 10.75 -16.83 1.73
CA SER A 244 11.60 -16.50 2.89
C SER A 244 12.00 -17.75 3.68
N ARG A 245 11.05 -18.62 4.02
CA ARG A 245 11.31 -19.82 4.84
C ARG A 245 12.16 -20.85 4.10
N LEU A 246 11.93 -21.08 2.81
CA LEU A 246 12.75 -22.02 2.03
C LEU A 246 14.19 -21.52 1.87
N SER A 247 14.39 -20.21 1.67
CA SER A 247 15.73 -19.63 1.56
C SER A 247 16.53 -19.59 2.86
N GLU A 248 15.92 -19.95 4.02
CA GLU A 248 16.67 -20.18 5.26
C GLU A 248 17.66 -21.35 5.12
N ILE A 249 17.44 -22.29 4.18
CA ILE A 249 18.36 -23.38 3.86
C ILE A 249 19.35 -22.88 2.81
N PRO A 250 20.64 -22.66 3.14
CA PRO A 250 21.60 -21.99 2.25
C PRO A 250 21.86 -22.74 0.93
N ASP A 251 21.71 -24.07 0.96
CA ASP A 251 21.94 -24.94 -0.20
C ASP A 251 20.78 -24.94 -1.20
N TRP A 252 19.63 -24.33 -0.85
CA TRP A 252 18.47 -24.25 -1.73
C TRP A 252 18.39 -22.92 -2.43
N ASN A 253 18.38 -22.95 -3.76
CA ASN A 253 18.20 -21.79 -4.61
C ASN A 253 16.71 -21.59 -4.87
N VAL A 254 16.18 -20.46 -4.40
CA VAL A 254 14.76 -20.12 -4.48
C VAL A 254 14.57 -18.93 -5.42
N LEU A 255 13.67 -19.08 -6.39
CA LEU A 255 13.18 -17.97 -7.21
C LEU A 255 11.75 -17.61 -6.79
N LEU A 256 11.51 -16.34 -6.45
CA LEU A 256 10.18 -15.77 -6.29
C LEU A 256 9.83 -14.92 -7.52
N ILE A 257 8.70 -15.21 -8.15
CA ILE A 257 8.20 -14.48 -9.33
C ILE A 257 6.94 -13.70 -8.94
N GLU A 258 6.98 -12.37 -9.02
CA GLU A 258 5.86 -11.48 -8.70
C GLU A 258 5.51 -10.58 -9.91
N ALA A 259 4.21 -10.49 -10.22
CA ALA A 259 3.70 -9.70 -11.33
C ALA A 259 3.75 -8.19 -11.06
N GLY A 260 3.67 -7.78 -9.79
CA GLY A 260 3.80 -6.40 -9.34
C GLY A 260 5.21 -5.95 -8.99
N GLY A 261 5.32 -4.69 -8.58
CA GLY A 261 6.54 -4.06 -8.09
C GLY A 261 6.65 -4.02 -6.56
N ASP A 262 7.39 -3.05 -6.05
CA ASP A 262 7.46 -2.75 -4.63
C ASP A 262 6.21 -2.02 -4.11
N PRO A 263 5.84 -2.18 -2.82
CA PRO A 263 4.83 -1.38 -2.16
C PRO A 263 5.08 0.13 -2.30
N THR A 264 4.02 0.90 -2.54
CA THR A 264 4.09 2.37 -2.68
C THR A 264 4.03 3.08 -1.31
N ILE A 265 4.36 4.37 -1.27
CA ILE A 265 4.26 5.19 -0.04
C ILE A 265 2.84 5.16 0.53
N GLU A 266 1.83 5.31 -0.34
CA GLU A 266 0.42 5.33 0.05
C GLU A 266 0.01 4.01 0.70
N SER A 267 0.60 2.90 0.25
CA SER A 267 0.33 1.59 0.82
C SER A 267 0.82 1.46 2.27
N GLU A 268 1.76 2.29 2.73
CA GLU A 268 2.23 2.27 4.11
C GLU A 268 1.30 3.01 5.08
N ILE A 269 0.47 3.93 4.58
CA ILE A 269 -0.37 4.82 5.38
C ILE A 269 -1.75 4.19 5.57
N PRO A 270 -2.15 3.79 6.80
CA PRO A 270 -3.40 3.08 7.06
C PRO A 270 -4.66 3.68 6.43
N LEU A 271 -4.92 4.99 6.62
CA LEU A 271 -6.16 5.61 6.14
C LEU A 271 -6.25 5.68 4.60
N LEU A 272 -5.12 5.54 3.89
CA LEU A 272 -5.09 5.61 2.43
C LEU A 272 -5.44 4.29 1.74
N TYR A 273 -5.69 3.21 2.49
CA TYR A 273 -6.01 1.90 1.90
C TYR A 273 -7.15 1.91 0.84
N PRO A 274 -8.22 2.74 0.94
CA PRO A 274 -9.26 2.76 -0.10
C PRO A 274 -8.72 3.28 -1.44
N TYR A 275 -7.73 4.17 -1.43
CA TYR A 275 -7.14 4.75 -2.64
C TYR A 275 -6.19 3.80 -3.38
N LEU A 276 -5.85 2.65 -2.78
CA LEU A 276 -5.03 1.62 -3.43
C LEU A 276 -5.85 0.79 -4.42
N GLN A 277 -7.18 0.76 -4.27
CA GLN A 277 -8.07 0.10 -5.22
C GLN A 277 -8.08 0.86 -6.53
N LYS A 278 -8.21 0.15 -7.66
CA LYS A 278 -8.18 0.72 -9.01
C LYS A 278 -6.87 1.43 -9.40
N SER A 279 -5.83 1.29 -8.58
CA SER A 279 -4.48 1.78 -8.87
C SER A 279 -3.66 0.74 -9.66
N GLU A 280 -2.42 1.08 -10.01
CA GLU A 280 -1.50 0.17 -10.70
C GLU A 280 -1.11 -1.07 -9.88
N ILE A 281 -1.21 -1.00 -8.54
CA ILE A 281 -0.92 -2.12 -7.63
C ILE A 281 -2.14 -2.99 -7.33
N ASP A 282 -3.27 -2.74 -8.01
CA ASP A 282 -4.48 -3.57 -7.97
C ASP A 282 -4.62 -4.33 -9.31
N TRP A 283 -5.07 -5.58 -9.24
CA TRP A 283 -5.51 -6.35 -10.40
C TRP A 283 -6.85 -5.86 -10.95
N GLN A 284 -7.68 -5.23 -10.13
CA GLN A 284 -8.94 -4.60 -10.54
C GLN A 284 -9.95 -5.60 -11.16
N TYR A 285 -10.05 -6.79 -10.59
CA TYR A 285 -11.00 -7.80 -11.07
C TYR A 285 -12.45 -7.34 -10.91
N LYS A 286 -13.32 -7.92 -11.73
CA LYS A 286 -14.77 -7.75 -11.65
C LYS A 286 -15.43 -9.10 -11.81
N THR A 287 -16.54 -9.31 -11.11
CA THR A 287 -17.38 -10.48 -11.33
C THR A 287 -18.12 -10.38 -12.65
N GLU A 288 -18.48 -11.52 -13.24
CA GLU A 288 -19.50 -11.55 -14.28
C GLU A 288 -20.86 -11.12 -13.71
N PRO A 289 -21.74 -10.49 -14.51
CA PRO A 289 -23.07 -10.10 -14.04
C PRO A 289 -23.90 -11.29 -13.55
N GLN A 290 -24.60 -11.13 -12.44
CA GLN A 290 -25.41 -12.18 -11.82
C GLN A 290 -26.80 -11.67 -11.41
N SER A 291 -27.75 -12.58 -11.21
CA SER A 291 -29.14 -12.22 -10.85
C SER A 291 -29.39 -12.03 -9.35
N GLY A 292 -28.48 -12.51 -8.50
CA GLY A 292 -28.70 -12.61 -7.05
C GLY A 292 -28.04 -11.52 -6.22
N ALA A 293 -27.02 -10.83 -6.74
CA ALA A 293 -26.13 -9.97 -5.97
C ALA A 293 -25.57 -8.82 -6.82
N CYS A 294 -25.18 -7.72 -6.16
CA CYS A 294 -24.58 -6.52 -6.74
C CYS A 294 -25.46 -5.87 -7.82
N LEU A 295 -26.79 -5.94 -7.67
CA LEU A 295 -27.72 -5.42 -8.69
C LEU A 295 -27.71 -3.88 -8.77
N GLY A 296 -27.41 -3.19 -7.66
CA GLY A 296 -27.28 -1.73 -7.56
C GLY A 296 -25.91 -1.18 -7.98
N PHE A 297 -25.11 -1.98 -8.69
CA PHE A 297 -23.76 -1.65 -9.10
C PHE A 297 -23.67 -1.47 -10.62
N ILE A 298 -22.70 -0.69 -11.09
CA ILE A 298 -22.45 -0.44 -12.51
C ILE A 298 -22.26 -1.78 -13.23
N ASN A 299 -23.05 -1.97 -14.30
CA ASN A 299 -23.12 -3.21 -15.09
C ASN A 299 -23.54 -4.47 -14.30
N ARG A 300 -24.06 -4.33 -13.07
CA ARG A 300 -24.39 -5.44 -12.16
C ARG A 300 -23.20 -6.33 -11.83
N GLN A 301 -22.03 -5.72 -11.67
CA GLN A 301 -20.77 -6.40 -11.36
C GLN A 301 -20.21 -5.92 -10.02
N CYS A 302 -19.73 -6.84 -9.19
CA CYS A 302 -18.97 -6.47 -8.00
C CYS A 302 -17.51 -6.22 -8.40
N THR A 303 -16.89 -5.16 -7.86
CA THR A 303 -15.45 -4.92 -7.97
C THR A 303 -14.69 -5.77 -6.95
N TRP A 304 -13.66 -6.49 -7.40
CA TRP A 304 -12.86 -7.44 -6.62
C TRP A 304 -11.38 -7.03 -6.65
N PRO A 305 -10.98 -6.03 -5.86
CA PRO A 305 -9.59 -5.61 -5.77
C PRO A 305 -8.70 -6.74 -5.23
N ARG A 306 -7.51 -6.89 -5.82
CA ARG A 306 -6.47 -7.84 -5.39
C ARG A 306 -5.11 -7.21 -5.60
N GLY A 307 -4.22 -7.33 -4.61
CA GLY A 307 -2.87 -6.76 -4.72
C GLY A 307 -2.03 -7.40 -5.82
N LYS A 308 -1.49 -6.57 -6.71
CA LYS A 308 -0.50 -6.85 -7.75
C LYS A 308 0.78 -6.10 -7.41
N VAL A 309 1.45 -6.57 -6.35
CA VAL A 309 2.58 -5.90 -5.68
C VAL A 309 3.23 -6.91 -4.73
N LEU A 310 4.50 -6.76 -4.38
CA LEU A 310 5.10 -7.57 -3.32
C LEU A 310 4.30 -7.43 -2.01
N GLY A 311 4.06 -8.57 -1.34
CA GLY A 311 3.14 -8.71 -0.23
C GLY A 311 1.69 -8.99 -0.66
N GLY A 312 1.39 -8.82 -1.95
CA GLY A 312 0.10 -9.06 -2.58
C GLY A 312 -1.00 -8.28 -1.88
N SER A 313 -2.08 -8.99 -1.53
CA SER A 313 -3.24 -8.34 -0.92
C SER A 313 -3.01 -7.86 0.53
N SER A 314 -1.97 -8.35 1.23
CA SER A 314 -1.58 -7.77 2.54
C SER A 314 -1.10 -6.31 2.43
N THR A 315 -0.65 -5.90 1.24
CA THR A 315 -0.20 -4.52 0.96
C THR A 315 -1.37 -3.56 0.73
N ILE A 316 -2.54 -4.06 0.30
CA ILE A 316 -3.70 -3.21 -0.01
C ILE A 316 -4.93 -3.41 0.92
N ASN A 317 -4.90 -4.40 1.81
CA ASN A 317 -6.04 -4.73 2.69
C ASN A 317 -6.30 -3.68 3.79
N ALA A 318 -7.31 -3.89 4.62
CA ALA A 318 -7.61 -3.06 5.79
C ALA A 318 -6.77 -3.40 7.05
N MET A 319 -5.69 -4.17 6.92
CA MET A 319 -4.76 -4.58 8.01
C MET A 319 -5.37 -5.38 9.17
N LEU A 320 -6.64 -5.78 9.07
CA LEU A 320 -7.32 -6.53 10.12
C LEU A 320 -6.71 -7.92 10.26
N TYR A 321 -6.39 -8.32 11.49
CA TYR A 321 -5.78 -9.59 11.84
C TYR A 321 -6.74 -10.47 12.64
N ILE A 322 -7.36 -11.41 11.94
CA ILE A 322 -8.25 -12.45 12.49
C ILE A 322 -7.80 -13.80 11.97
N ARG A 323 -7.74 -14.80 12.86
CA ARG A 323 -7.31 -16.16 12.53
C ARG A 323 -8.42 -17.06 12.01
N GLY A 324 -9.68 -16.68 12.16
CA GLY A 324 -10.80 -17.62 12.00
C GLY A 324 -11.17 -18.27 13.34
N HIS A 325 -12.21 -19.09 13.32
CA HIS A 325 -12.70 -19.79 14.50
C HIS A 325 -12.11 -21.21 14.55
N LYS A 326 -11.85 -21.78 15.74
CA LYS A 326 -11.26 -23.13 15.89
C LYS A 326 -12.01 -24.21 15.09
N TRP A 327 -13.34 -24.10 15.08
CA TRP A 327 -14.27 -24.98 14.35
C TRP A 327 -13.94 -25.07 12.87
N ASP A 328 -13.44 -24.00 12.23
CA ASP A 328 -13.12 -24.02 10.80
C ASP A 328 -12.05 -25.07 10.50
N TYR A 329 -10.97 -25.03 11.28
CA TYR A 329 -9.81 -25.93 11.16
C TYR A 329 -10.15 -27.35 11.61
N ASP A 330 -10.83 -27.50 12.75
CA ASP A 330 -11.30 -28.80 13.23
C ASP A 330 -12.22 -29.47 12.19
N ASN A 331 -13.06 -28.69 11.51
CA ASN A 331 -13.91 -29.17 10.43
C ASN A 331 -13.13 -29.51 9.16
N TRP A 332 -12.06 -28.77 8.83
CA TRP A 332 -11.15 -29.17 7.74
C TRP A 332 -10.54 -30.54 8.03
N ALA A 333 -10.04 -30.76 9.26
CA ALA A 333 -9.49 -32.04 9.69
C ALA A 333 -10.55 -33.16 9.68
N ALA A 334 -11.75 -32.90 10.19
CA ALA A 334 -12.86 -33.84 10.18
C ALA A 334 -13.30 -34.28 8.76
N LYS A 335 -13.03 -33.45 7.74
CA LYS A 335 -13.22 -33.79 6.32
C LYS A 335 -12.09 -34.61 5.71
N GLY A 336 -11.15 -35.11 6.53
CA GLY A 336 -10.04 -35.96 6.09
C GLY A 336 -8.75 -35.20 5.80
N ASN A 337 -8.66 -33.91 6.11
CA ASN A 337 -7.42 -33.13 5.95
C ASN A 337 -6.54 -33.24 7.19
N THR A 338 -5.83 -34.36 7.31
CA THR A 338 -4.93 -34.63 8.44
C THR A 338 -3.89 -33.52 8.62
N GLY A 339 -3.58 -33.15 9.87
CA GLY A 339 -2.63 -32.07 10.17
C GLY A 339 -3.26 -30.69 10.28
N TRP A 340 -4.54 -30.51 9.92
CA TRP A 340 -5.18 -29.19 9.80
C TRP A 340 -6.18 -28.85 10.91
N SER A 341 -6.20 -29.59 12.03
CA SER A 341 -7.01 -29.19 13.19
C SER A 341 -6.49 -27.89 13.81
N TYR A 342 -7.31 -27.21 14.64
CA TYR A 342 -6.88 -25.94 15.22
C TYR A 342 -5.61 -26.09 16.07
N GLU A 343 -5.51 -27.16 16.84
CA GLU A 343 -4.34 -27.49 17.65
C GLU A 343 -3.07 -27.62 16.80
N GLU A 344 -3.18 -28.24 15.62
CA GLU A 344 -2.05 -28.46 14.72
C GLU A 344 -1.65 -27.19 13.93
N VAL A 345 -2.59 -26.27 13.68
CA VAL A 345 -2.30 -25.01 12.96
C VAL A 345 -1.91 -23.84 13.87
N LEU A 346 -2.33 -23.85 15.14
CA LEU A 346 -2.04 -22.77 16.11
C LEU A 346 -0.53 -22.46 16.24
N PRO A 347 0.40 -23.44 16.27
CA PRO A 347 1.83 -23.16 16.29
C PRO A 347 2.32 -22.32 15.10
N TYR A 348 1.71 -22.47 13.93
CA TYR A 348 2.08 -21.73 12.72
C TYR A 348 1.58 -20.28 12.76
N PHE A 349 0.43 -20.01 13.36
CA PHE A 349 0.01 -18.63 13.67
C PHE A 349 1.02 -17.95 14.60
N LYS A 350 1.36 -18.61 15.71
CA LYS A 350 2.33 -18.11 16.70
C LYS A 350 3.73 -17.90 16.13
N LYS A 351 4.16 -18.76 15.18
CA LYS A 351 5.47 -18.68 14.52
C LYS A 351 5.63 -17.41 13.67
N SER A 352 4.55 -16.99 13.00
CA SER A 352 4.57 -15.83 12.11
C SER A 352 4.45 -14.50 12.85
N GLU A 353 3.62 -14.46 13.88
CA GLU A 353 3.26 -13.21 14.55
C GLU A 353 4.23 -12.81 15.67
N LYS A 354 4.23 -11.51 15.92
CA LYS A 354 4.84 -10.86 17.06
C LYS A 354 3.81 -9.93 17.67
N LEU A 355 3.08 -10.43 18.67
CA LEU A 355 2.12 -9.63 19.40
C LEU A 355 2.84 -8.58 20.25
N GLU A 356 2.51 -7.31 20.05
CA GLU A 356 3.07 -6.17 20.78
C GLU A 356 2.02 -5.43 21.63
N ASP A 357 0.73 -5.78 21.47
CA ASP A 357 -0.38 -5.25 22.26
C ASP A 357 -0.29 -5.69 23.73
N GLN A 358 0.03 -4.73 24.61
CA GLN A 358 0.18 -4.97 26.05
C GLN A 358 -1.13 -5.36 26.74
N GLY A 359 -2.28 -4.90 26.23
CA GLY A 359 -3.58 -5.26 26.77
C GLY A 359 -3.86 -6.75 26.59
N VAL A 360 -3.63 -7.27 25.38
CA VAL A 360 -3.76 -8.71 25.10
C VAL A 360 -2.69 -9.51 25.83
N LEU A 361 -1.43 -9.07 25.82
CA LEU A 361 -0.32 -9.76 26.50
C LEU A 361 -0.50 -9.88 28.03
N SER A 362 -1.28 -8.99 28.63
CA SER A 362 -1.58 -9.03 30.07
C SER A 362 -2.59 -10.12 30.46
N GLN A 363 -3.28 -10.74 29.50
CA GLN A 363 -4.20 -11.85 29.78
C GLN A 363 -3.44 -13.13 30.18
N GLU A 364 -3.96 -13.85 31.17
CA GLU A 364 -3.34 -15.08 31.69
C GLU A 364 -3.13 -16.15 30.61
N ASN A 365 -4.07 -16.26 29.67
CA ASN A 365 -4.03 -17.22 28.56
C ASN A 365 -3.34 -16.67 27.30
N ALA A 366 -2.77 -15.45 27.31
CA ALA A 366 -2.18 -14.85 26.11
C ALA A 366 -1.10 -15.74 25.49
N SER A 367 -0.22 -16.33 26.31
CA SER A 367 0.86 -17.22 25.86
C SER A 367 0.38 -18.53 25.22
N LYS A 368 -0.87 -18.97 25.50
CA LYS A 368 -1.50 -20.10 24.83
C LYS A 368 -1.69 -19.77 23.36
N TYR A 369 -2.26 -18.59 23.08
CA TYR A 369 -2.70 -18.17 21.75
C TYR A 369 -1.66 -17.42 20.95
N HIS A 370 -0.76 -16.68 21.58
CA HIS A 370 0.05 -15.69 20.90
C HIS A 370 1.55 -15.96 20.92
N GLY A 371 2.20 -15.64 19.80
CA GLY A 371 3.65 -15.57 19.67
C GLY A 371 4.17 -14.13 19.82
N THR A 372 5.38 -13.99 20.34
CA THR A 372 6.03 -12.68 20.56
C THR A 372 7.34 -12.50 19.77
N ASP A 373 7.74 -13.53 19.01
CA ASP A 373 9.07 -13.62 18.40
C ASP A 373 9.04 -13.68 16.87
N GLY A 374 7.84 -13.76 16.27
CA GLY A 374 7.69 -13.83 14.82
C GLY A 374 8.07 -12.54 14.09
N TYR A 375 7.97 -12.57 12.75
CA TYR A 375 8.38 -11.45 11.91
C TYR A 375 7.27 -10.42 11.67
N LEU A 376 6.01 -10.77 11.91
CA LEU A 376 4.85 -9.93 11.64
C LEU A 376 4.37 -9.25 12.92
N PRO A 377 4.61 -7.95 13.12
CA PRO A 377 4.09 -7.21 14.27
C PRO A 377 2.57 -7.18 14.24
N ILE A 378 1.96 -7.52 15.37
CA ILE A 378 0.52 -7.46 15.60
C ILE A 378 0.26 -6.48 16.75
N ASN A 379 -0.53 -5.45 16.46
CA ASN A 379 -0.85 -4.37 17.38
C ASN A 379 -2.32 -3.94 17.20
N ARG A 380 -2.69 -2.73 17.65
CA ARG A 380 -3.92 -2.03 17.30
C ARG A 380 -3.59 -0.74 16.57
N PHE A 381 -4.58 -0.12 15.94
CA PHE A 381 -4.39 1.23 15.43
C PHE A 381 -4.19 2.22 16.58
N SER A 382 -3.26 3.17 16.40
CA SER A 382 -2.95 4.19 17.40
C SER A 382 -4.07 5.22 17.54
N HIS A 383 -4.79 5.53 16.46
CA HIS A 383 -5.91 6.45 16.48
C HIS A 383 -7.26 5.71 16.57
N LYS A 384 -8.11 6.12 17.53
CA LYS A 384 -9.43 5.54 17.79
C LYS A 384 -10.51 6.63 17.75
N PRO A 385 -11.47 6.57 16.82
CA PRO A 385 -12.52 7.58 16.76
C PRO A 385 -13.56 7.37 17.88
N PRO A 386 -14.19 8.44 18.42
CA PRO A 386 -15.16 8.34 19.51
C PRO A 386 -16.34 7.38 19.23
N VAL A 387 -16.76 7.31 17.96
CA VAL A 387 -17.86 6.46 17.49
C VAL A 387 -17.65 4.97 17.78
N LEU A 388 -16.38 4.51 17.79
CA LEU A 388 -16.04 3.14 18.13
C LEU A 388 -16.52 2.80 19.54
N ARG A 389 -16.29 3.70 20.50
CA ARG A 389 -16.69 3.47 21.89
C ARG A 389 -18.21 3.46 22.05
N ALA A 390 -18.91 4.34 21.35
CA ALA A 390 -20.38 4.36 21.36
C ALA A 390 -20.98 3.04 20.85
N LEU A 391 -20.41 2.47 19.76
CA LEU A 391 -20.86 1.19 19.22
C LEU A 391 -20.63 0.02 20.20
N ILE A 392 -19.49 0.01 20.91
CA ILE A 392 -19.20 -1.00 21.93
C ILE A 392 -20.19 -0.89 23.10
N GLU A 393 -20.45 0.32 23.60
CA GLU A 393 -21.40 0.55 24.69
C GLU A 393 -22.83 0.16 24.30
N ALA A 394 -23.28 0.54 23.11
CA ALA A 394 -24.58 0.15 22.57
C ALA A 394 -24.74 -1.36 22.42
N SER A 395 -23.68 -2.05 21.97
CA SER A 395 -23.68 -3.51 21.85
C SER A 395 -23.84 -4.18 23.22
N LYS A 396 -23.21 -3.62 24.27
CA LYS A 396 -23.34 -4.11 25.65
C LYS A 396 -24.74 -3.90 26.22
N GLU A 397 -25.37 -2.76 25.94
CA GLU A 397 -26.78 -2.51 26.31
C GLU A 397 -27.74 -3.52 25.67
N SER A 398 -27.37 -4.07 24.50
CA SER A 398 -28.12 -5.11 23.80
C SER A 398 -27.76 -6.55 24.22
N GLY A 399 -26.90 -6.72 25.22
CA GLY A 399 -26.51 -8.03 25.76
C GLY A 399 -25.29 -8.69 25.10
N TYR A 400 -24.62 -8.03 24.15
CA TYR A 400 -23.38 -8.53 23.56
C TYR A 400 -22.17 -8.19 24.43
N LYS A 401 -21.19 -9.09 24.47
CA LYS A 401 -19.98 -8.90 25.26
C LYS A 401 -18.98 -8.01 24.52
N GLU A 402 -18.23 -7.22 25.28
CA GLU A 402 -16.99 -6.60 24.80
C GLU A 402 -15.88 -7.64 24.97
N VAL A 403 -15.34 -8.12 23.86
CA VAL A 403 -14.26 -9.10 23.79
C VAL A 403 -12.94 -8.36 23.68
N LEU A 404 -11.89 -8.82 24.37
CA LEU A 404 -10.58 -8.17 24.25
C LEU A 404 -9.81 -8.64 23.01
N ASP A 405 -9.91 -9.92 22.67
CA ASP A 405 -9.19 -10.56 21.57
C ASP A 405 -9.99 -11.74 20.98
N HIS A 406 -10.45 -11.56 19.73
CA HIS A 406 -11.17 -12.58 18.95
C HIS A 406 -10.30 -13.74 18.48
N ASN A 407 -8.99 -13.68 18.67
CA ASN A 407 -8.06 -14.77 18.34
C ASN A 407 -7.83 -15.73 19.52
N SER A 408 -8.60 -15.57 20.61
CA SER A 408 -8.56 -16.38 21.83
C SER A 408 -9.76 -17.35 21.92
N ASP A 409 -10.11 -17.83 23.12
CA ASP A 409 -11.32 -18.66 23.35
C ASP A 409 -12.63 -17.84 23.30
N GLU A 410 -12.54 -16.51 23.34
CA GLU A 410 -13.69 -15.61 23.27
C GLU A 410 -13.79 -15.03 21.85
N ASP A 411 -14.76 -15.50 21.07
CA ASP A 411 -14.91 -15.17 19.65
C ASP A 411 -16.30 -14.64 19.27
N GLU A 412 -17.21 -14.50 20.25
CA GLU A 412 -18.53 -13.89 20.09
C GLU A 412 -18.63 -12.60 20.90
N GLY A 413 -18.97 -11.50 20.22
CA GLY A 413 -19.08 -10.17 20.82
C GLY A 413 -18.41 -9.10 19.96
N ILE A 414 -18.25 -7.90 20.53
CA ILE A 414 -17.65 -6.74 19.87
C ILE A 414 -16.24 -6.47 20.43
N SER A 415 -15.28 -6.16 19.56
CA SER A 415 -13.90 -5.85 19.93
C SER A 415 -13.26 -4.85 18.97
N GLU A 416 -12.17 -4.24 19.41
CA GLU A 416 -11.23 -3.59 18.51
C GLU A 416 -10.32 -4.65 17.86
N TYR A 417 -10.12 -4.57 16.55
CA TYR A 417 -9.27 -5.52 15.83
C TYR A 417 -7.81 -5.44 16.28
N ASN A 418 -7.18 -6.59 16.39
CA ASN A 418 -5.74 -6.67 16.18
C ASN A 418 -5.42 -6.40 14.70
N THR A 419 -4.27 -5.80 14.45
CA THR A 419 -3.86 -5.31 13.15
C THR A 419 -2.40 -5.63 12.89
N ASN A 420 -2.04 -5.92 11.63
CA ASN A 420 -0.63 -6.03 11.23
C ASN A 420 -0.03 -4.64 10.95
N THR A 421 0.16 -3.87 12.02
CA THR A 421 0.68 -2.50 12.00
C THR A 421 1.83 -2.34 12.99
N LYS A 422 2.71 -1.38 12.70
CA LYS A 422 3.81 -0.99 13.59
C LYS A 422 4.12 0.49 13.40
N ASP A 423 4.29 1.21 14.51
CA ASP A 423 4.65 2.64 14.54
C ASP A 423 3.74 3.49 13.62
N GLY A 424 2.42 3.25 13.68
CA GLY A 424 1.41 3.95 12.88
C GLY A 424 1.33 3.55 11.40
N ARG A 425 2.10 2.53 10.96
CA ARG A 425 2.20 2.11 9.55
C ARG A 425 1.68 0.70 9.33
N ARG A 426 1.27 0.42 8.10
CA ARG A 426 1.05 -0.95 7.62
C ARG A 426 2.34 -1.77 7.67
N TRP A 427 2.20 -3.02 8.12
CA TRP A 427 3.25 -4.03 8.05
C TRP A 427 2.83 -5.23 7.18
N ASN A 428 3.06 -5.13 5.87
CA ASN A 428 2.71 -6.19 4.91
C ASN A 428 3.68 -7.39 4.96
N THR A 429 3.32 -8.50 4.31
CA THR A 429 4.13 -9.74 4.36
C THR A 429 5.47 -9.65 3.63
N ALA A 430 5.59 -8.83 2.59
CA ALA A 430 6.89 -8.61 1.95
C ALA A 430 7.87 -7.90 2.90
N LYS A 431 7.41 -6.84 3.58
CA LYS A 431 8.20 -6.12 4.57
C LYS A 431 8.60 -7.03 5.73
N ALA A 432 7.65 -7.82 6.25
CA ALA A 432 7.89 -8.73 7.37
C ALA A 432 8.85 -9.89 7.02
N PHE A 433 8.67 -10.55 5.88
CA PHE A 433 9.34 -11.82 5.60
C PHE A 433 10.41 -11.75 4.52
N LEU A 434 10.20 -10.95 3.46
CA LEU A 434 11.20 -10.78 2.41
C LEU A 434 12.26 -9.75 2.80
N GLY A 435 11.89 -8.74 3.60
CA GLY A 435 12.84 -7.71 4.04
C GLY A 435 14.03 -8.26 4.81
N PRO A 436 13.83 -9.08 5.86
CA PRO A 436 14.94 -9.74 6.56
C PRO A 436 15.72 -10.75 5.68
N ALA A 437 15.10 -11.25 4.60
CA ALA A 437 15.71 -12.22 3.68
C ALA A 437 16.41 -11.57 2.47
N LYS A 438 16.35 -10.24 2.32
CA LYS A 438 16.75 -9.53 1.09
C LYS A 438 18.22 -9.72 0.70
N GLU A 439 19.10 -9.92 1.69
CA GLU A 439 20.55 -10.10 1.49
C GLU A 439 20.96 -11.56 1.28
N ARG A 440 20.01 -12.51 1.33
CA ARG A 440 20.31 -13.94 1.16
C ARG A 440 20.64 -14.25 -0.29
N LYS A 441 21.88 -14.66 -0.56
CA LYS A 441 22.41 -14.94 -1.92
C LYS A 441 21.69 -16.07 -2.67
N ASN A 442 20.95 -16.92 -1.96
CA ASN A 442 20.19 -18.04 -2.50
C ASN A 442 18.71 -17.70 -2.76
N LEU A 443 18.24 -16.52 -2.34
CA LEU A 443 16.91 -16.00 -2.67
C LEU A 443 17.02 -15.00 -3.83
N HIS A 444 16.34 -15.30 -4.93
CA HIS A 444 16.24 -14.39 -6.06
C HIS A 444 14.77 -13.97 -6.21
N VAL A 445 14.52 -12.67 -6.36
CA VAL A 445 13.16 -12.14 -6.54
C VAL A 445 13.12 -11.40 -7.87
N THR A 446 12.16 -11.76 -8.73
CA THR A 446 11.91 -11.05 -9.97
C THR A 446 10.54 -10.41 -9.93
N LYS A 447 10.52 -9.09 -10.07
CA LYS A 447 9.34 -8.22 -10.01
C LYS A 447 8.87 -7.92 -11.43
N PHE A 448 7.66 -7.38 -11.56
CA PHE A 448 7.05 -7.06 -12.85
C PHE A 448 7.04 -8.26 -13.82
N SER A 449 6.90 -9.46 -13.27
CA SER A 449 7.08 -10.74 -13.95
C SER A 449 5.80 -11.57 -13.84
N HIS A 450 5.04 -11.65 -14.94
CA HIS A 450 3.74 -12.32 -14.98
C HIS A 450 3.90 -13.77 -15.42
N VAL A 451 3.66 -14.74 -14.52
CA VAL A 451 3.69 -16.17 -14.85
C VAL A 451 2.55 -16.53 -15.80
N THR A 452 2.88 -17.10 -16.96
CA THR A 452 1.92 -17.46 -18.01
C THR A 452 1.44 -18.91 -17.87
N LYS A 453 2.35 -19.83 -17.52
CA LYS A 453 2.04 -21.25 -17.25
C LYS A 453 3.19 -21.95 -16.52
N ILE A 454 2.85 -23.07 -15.89
CA ILE A 454 3.79 -24.07 -15.37
C ILE A 454 4.13 -25.04 -16.51
N LEU A 455 5.40 -25.41 -16.61
CA LEU A 455 5.89 -26.31 -17.63
C LEU A 455 5.94 -27.75 -17.09
N ILE A 456 5.18 -28.64 -17.74
CA ILE A 456 4.91 -30.00 -17.27
C ILE A 456 5.15 -30.96 -18.42
N ASP A 457 5.89 -32.03 -18.17
CA ASP A 457 6.06 -33.12 -19.13
C ASP A 457 4.72 -33.89 -19.26
N PRO A 458 4.11 -33.96 -20.45
CA PRO A 458 2.79 -34.57 -20.63
C PRO A 458 2.78 -36.11 -20.56
N ILE A 459 3.95 -36.75 -20.53
CA ILE A 459 4.10 -38.21 -20.41
C ILE A 459 4.24 -38.59 -18.94
N THR A 460 5.10 -37.87 -18.20
CA THR A 460 5.40 -38.19 -16.80
C THR A 460 4.56 -37.40 -15.80
N ASN A 461 3.87 -36.35 -16.24
CA ASN A 461 3.21 -35.35 -15.39
C ASN A 461 4.13 -34.71 -14.35
N LYS A 462 5.42 -34.61 -14.66
CA LYS A 462 6.42 -33.97 -13.80
C LYS A 462 6.64 -32.52 -14.21
N VAL A 463 6.60 -31.62 -13.25
CA VAL A 463 6.98 -30.21 -13.46
C VAL A 463 8.47 -30.11 -13.70
N TYR A 464 8.88 -29.31 -14.69
CA TYR A 464 10.28 -29.05 -15.00
C TYR A 464 10.64 -27.57 -15.09
N GLY A 465 9.66 -26.66 -14.99
CA GLY A 465 9.94 -25.22 -14.97
C GLY A 465 8.71 -24.33 -14.98
N VAL A 466 8.94 -23.02 -15.13
CA VAL A 466 7.91 -21.98 -15.21
C VAL A 466 8.20 -21.05 -16.38
N GLU A 467 7.15 -20.68 -17.12
CA GLU A 467 7.20 -19.64 -18.15
C GLU A 467 6.57 -18.36 -17.61
N PHE A 468 7.23 -17.22 -17.83
CA PHE A 468 6.71 -15.92 -17.41
C PHE A 468 7.14 -14.80 -18.35
N LYS A 469 6.37 -13.71 -18.34
CA LYS A 469 6.63 -12.52 -19.13
C LYS A 469 7.15 -11.39 -18.26
N LYS A 470 8.29 -10.80 -18.62
CA LYS A 470 8.83 -9.59 -18.00
C LYS A 470 8.97 -8.51 -19.07
N GLY A 471 8.21 -7.42 -18.93
CA GLY A 471 8.07 -6.43 -20.00
C GLY A 471 7.49 -7.07 -21.28
N LYS A 472 8.28 -7.09 -22.36
CA LYS A 472 7.90 -7.73 -23.64
C LYS A 472 8.53 -9.11 -23.84
N GLU A 473 9.44 -9.50 -22.96
CA GLU A 473 10.24 -10.72 -23.10
C GLU A 473 9.57 -11.89 -22.40
N LEU A 474 9.67 -13.07 -23.02
CA LEU A 474 9.25 -14.34 -22.45
C LEU A 474 10.47 -15.05 -21.89
N HIS A 475 10.40 -15.46 -20.64
CA HIS A 475 11.45 -16.18 -19.94
C HIS A 475 10.96 -17.57 -19.54
N VAL A 476 11.89 -18.51 -19.54
CA VAL A 476 11.69 -19.87 -19.06
C VAL A 476 12.80 -20.17 -18.05
N VAL A 477 12.40 -20.62 -16.86
CA VAL A 477 13.33 -21.03 -15.80
C VAL A 477 12.97 -22.44 -15.36
N LYS A 478 13.98 -23.30 -15.22
CA LYS A 478 13.79 -24.70 -14.85
C LYS A 478 13.78 -24.88 -13.33
N VAL A 479 13.16 -25.96 -12.88
CA VAL A 479 13.12 -26.35 -11.47
C VAL A 479 13.66 -27.78 -11.29
N THR A 480 14.41 -28.03 -10.22
CA THR A 480 14.96 -29.36 -9.91
C THR A 480 14.14 -30.12 -8.87
N LYS A 481 13.44 -29.41 -7.96
CA LYS A 481 12.55 -30.02 -6.96
C LYS A 481 11.10 -29.68 -7.25
N GLU A 482 10.64 -28.48 -6.90
CA GLU A 482 9.21 -28.19 -6.84
C GLU A 482 8.84 -26.74 -7.15
N VAL A 483 7.71 -26.56 -7.86
CA VAL A 483 7.03 -25.27 -7.98
C VAL A 483 5.96 -25.14 -6.91
N ILE A 484 5.94 -24.01 -6.20
CA ILE A 484 4.91 -23.67 -5.21
C ILE A 484 4.10 -22.50 -5.75
N LEU A 485 2.83 -22.75 -6.07
CA LEU A 485 1.91 -21.74 -6.58
C LEU A 485 1.21 -21.01 -5.42
N SER A 486 1.42 -19.70 -5.33
CA SER A 486 0.90 -18.81 -4.29
C SER A 486 0.29 -17.52 -4.88
N ALA A 487 -0.33 -17.64 -6.06
CA ALA A 487 -0.89 -16.51 -6.82
C ALA A 487 -2.30 -16.08 -6.32
N GLY A 488 -2.85 -16.77 -5.34
CA GLY A 488 -4.14 -16.48 -4.71
C GLY A 488 -5.34 -17.15 -5.41
N ALA A 489 -6.51 -17.06 -4.78
CA ALA A 489 -7.75 -17.74 -5.18
C ALA A 489 -8.33 -17.36 -6.56
N ILE A 490 -7.70 -16.44 -7.29
CA ILE A 490 -8.12 -16.08 -8.66
C ILE A 490 -7.05 -16.50 -9.65
N ASN A 491 -5.78 -16.14 -9.41
CA ASN A 491 -4.71 -16.38 -10.39
C ASN A 491 -4.15 -17.81 -10.30
N SER A 492 -4.14 -18.44 -9.11
CA SER A 492 -3.69 -19.83 -8.98
C SER A 492 -4.52 -20.80 -9.84
N PRO A 493 -5.87 -20.81 -9.79
CA PRO A 493 -6.63 -21.67 -10.69
C PRO A 493 -6.49 -21.27 -12.17
N GLN A 494 -6.31 -19.98 -12.49
CA GLN A 494 -6.05 -19.54 -13.86
C GLN A 494 -4.75 -20.13 -14.41
N ILE A 495 -3.65 -20.00 -13.66
CA ILE A 495 -2.33 -20.52 -14.03
C ILE A 495 -2.38 -22.05 -14.18
N LEU A 496 -3.02 -22.77 -13.25
CA LEU A 496 -3.20 -24.23 -13.37
C LEU A 496 -3.96 -24.60 -14.65
N MET A 497 -5.08 -23.93 -14.95
CA MET A 497 -5.86 -24.19 -16.15
C MET A 497 -5.06 -23.90 -17.43
N LEU A 498 -4.31 -22.79 -17.49
CA LEU A 498 -3.42 -22.47 -18.62
C LEU A 498 -2.27 -23.49 -18.78
N SER A 499 -1.92 -24.18 -17.69
CA SER A 499 -0.91 -25.25 -17.66
C SER A 499 -1.48 -26.63 -17.98
N GLY A 500 -2.75 -26.73 -18.39
CA GLY A 500 -3.41 -27.99 -18.73
C GLY A 500 -3.96 -28.78 -17.53
N ILE A 501 -4.05 -28.18 -16.34
CA ILE A 501 -4.61 -28.80 -15.14
C ILE A 501 -5.94 -28.12 -14.80
N GLY A 502 -7.04 -28.84 -14.96
CA GLY A 502 -8.37 -28.28 -14.71
C GLY A 502 -9.49 -29.04 -15.43
N PRO A 503 -10.71 -28.50 -15.47
CA PRO A 503 -11.87 -29.25 -15.95
C PRO A 503 -11.75 -29.54 -17.45
N LYS A 504 -11.57 -30.81 -17.82
CA LYS A 504 -11.20 -31.24 -19.18
C LYS A 504 -12.09 -30.66 -20.29
N LEU A 505 -13.41 -30.62 -20.08
CA LEU A 505 -14.34 -30.07 -21.07
C LEU A 505 -14.15 -28.56 -21.27
N HIS A 506 -13.91 -27.82 -20.19
CA HIS A 506 -13.64 -26.38 -20.26
C HIS A 506 -12.30 -26.12 -20.96
N LEU A 507 -11.24 -26.82 -20.54
CA LEU A 507 -9.91 -26.69 -21.12
C LEU A 507 -9.93 -26.96 -22.64
N GLY A 508 -10.59 -28.04 -23.06
CA GLY A 508 -10.75 -28.35 -24.48
C GLY A 508 -11.55 -27.29 -25.25
N ALA A 509 -12.59 -26.72 -24.64
CA ALA A 509 -13.43 -25.69 -25.27
C ALA A 509 -12.69 -24.37 -25.51
N VAL A 510 -11.80 -23.96 -24.59
CA VAL A 510 -10.97 -22.75 -24.76
C VAL A 510 -9.68 -23.01 -25.55
N GLY A 511 -9.38 -24.28 -25.86
CA GLY A 511 -8.24 -24.68 -26.69
C GLY A 511 -6.93 -24.94 -25.94
N VAL A 512 -6.97 -25.20 -24.64
CA VAL A 512 -5.76 -25.56 -23.87
C VAL A 512 -5.30 -26.95 -24.30
N SER A 513 -4.03 -27.05 -24.70
CA SER A 513 -3.39 -28.30 -25.12
C SER A 513 -1.90 -28.29 -24.76
N PRO A 514 -1.34 -29.38 -24.24
CA PRO A 514 -2.02 -30.62 -23.85
C PRO A 514 -2.86 -30.45 -22.56
N ILE A 515 -3.89 -31.28 -22.40
CA ILE A 515 -4.59 -31.43 -21.11
C ILE A 515 -3.79 -32.45 -20.28
N ILE A 516 -3.15 -31.98 -19.22
CA ILE A 516 -2.29 -32.76 -18.31
C ILE A 516 -3.15 -33.55 -17.32
N LYS A 517 -4.11 -32.88 -16.67
CA LYS A 517 -4.92 -33.51 -15.63
C LYS A 517 -6.32 -32.90 -15.56
N ASP A 518 -7.32 -33.78 -15.53
CA ASP A 518 -8.71 -33.41 -15.27
C ASP A 518 -8.92 -33.28 -13.75
N LEU A 519 -9.02 -32.04 -13.27
CA LEU A 519 -9.24 -31.70 -11.86
C LEU A 519 -10.30 -30.59 -11.76
N PRO A 520 -11.02 -30.48 -10.63
CA PRO A 520 -12.04 -29.45 -10.40
C PRO A 520 -11.45 -28.07 -10.07
N VAL A 521 -10.36 -27.68 -10.75
CA VAL A 521 -9.73 -26.36 -10.61
C VAL A 521 -10.73 -25.25 -10.97
N GLY A 522 -10.77 -24.22 -10.13
CA GLY A 522 -11.65 -23.06 -10.27
C GLY A 522 -13.04 -23.26 -9.69
N TYR A 523 -13.46 -24.48 -9.32
CA TYR A 523 -14.72 -24.71 -8.59
C TYR A 523 -14.58 -24.39 -7.11
N ASN A 524 -15.70 -24.39 -6.36
CA ASN A 524 -15.72 -24.16 -4.91
C ASN A 524 -15.20 -22.77 -4.50
N LEU A 525 -15.28 -21.78 -5.40
CA LEU A 525 -15.02 -20.38 -5.05
C LEU A 525 -15.99 -19.98 -3.95
N GLN A 526 -15.43 -19.51 -2.84
CA GLN A 526 -16.14 -18.99 -1.69
C GLN A 526 -15.61 -17.59 -1.43
N ASP A 527 -16.48 -16.69 -1.00
CA ASP A 527 -16.12 -15.33 -0.59
C ASP A 527 -17.15 -14.87 0.44
N HIS A 528 -16.73 -14.01 1.36
CA HIS A 528 -17.63 -13.45 2.35
C HIS A 528 -18.48 -12.35 1.70
N VAL A 529 -19.77 -12.63 1.56
CA VAL A 529 -20.74 -11.67 1.04
C VAL A 529 -21.19 -10.76 2.19
N ALA A 530 -21.14 -9.45 1.97
CA ALA A 530 -21.62 -8.44 2.91
C ALA A 530 -22.79 -7.67 2.34
N PHE A 531 -23.73 -7.25 3.19
CA PHE A 531 -24.71 -6.23 2.84
C PHE A 531 -24.30 -4.88 3.43
N ILE A 532 -24.31 -3.85 2.57
CA ILE A 532 -23.87 -2.47 2.89
C ILE A 532 -24.97 -1.42 2.61
N GLY A 533 -26.23 -1.85 2.57
CA GLY A 533 -27.37 -0.98 2.27
C GLY A 533 -28.12 -0.43 3.49
N GLN A 534 -27.80 -0.90 4.70
CA GLN A 534 -28.30 -0.28 5.93
C GLN A 534 -27.42 0.93 6.24
N VAL A 535 -28.00 2.12 6.30
CA VAL A 535 -27.28 3.37 6.58
C VAL A 535 -27.97 4.06 7.75
N PHE A 536 -27.20 4.64 8.67
CA PHE A 536 -27.78 5.44 9.74
C PHE A 536 -26.99 6.73 9.96
N SER A 537 -27.71 7.79 10.30
CA SER A 537 -27.13 9.08 10.69
C SER A 537 -26.80 9.09 12.18
N LEU A 538 -25.78 9.86 12.57
CA LEU A 538 -25.49 10.28 13.94
C LEU A 538 -25.40 11.82 14.02
N ASN A 539 -25.46 12.36 15.24
CA ASN A 539 -25.19 13.76 15.56
C ASN A 539 -25.97 14.79 14.72
N ARG A 540 -27.22 14.49 14.33
CA ARG A 540 -27.99 15.29 13.37
C ARG A 540 -28.16 16.76 13.79
N SER A 541 -28.33 17.02 15.08
CA SER A 541 -28.50 18.37 15.64
C SER A 541 -27.20 19.17 15.65
N LYS A 542 -26.03 18.50 15.73
CA LYS A 542 -24.69 19.12 15.73
C LYS A 542 -23.67 18.19 15.05
N PRO A 543 -23.70 18.09 13.70
CA PRO A 543 -22.78 17.20 13.00
C PRO A 543 -21.33 17.60 13.27
N LEU A 544 -20.42 16.63 13.35
CA LEU A 544 -18.99 16.88 13.64
C LEU A 544 -18.22 17.56 12.51
N SER A 545 -18.92 18.08 11.49
CA SER A 545 -18.46 18.67 10.22
C SER A 545 -16.94 18.75 10.06
N LEU A 546 -16.42 18.02 9.08
CA LEU A 546 -14.99 17.97 8.82
C LEU A 546 -14.40 19.37 8.60
N SER A 547 -13.34 19.72 9.34
CA SER A 547 -12.62 21.00 9.14
C SER A 547 -12.05 21.08 7.72
N PRO A 548 -12.09 22.25 7.05
CA PRO A 548 -11.40 22.44 5.77
C PRO A 548 -9.90 22.12 5.81
N THR A 549 -9.26 22.25 6.98
CA THR A 549 -7.83 21.94 7.19
C THR A 549 -7.58 20.51 7.65
N PHE A 550 -8.61 19.70 7.90
CA PHE A 550 -8.48 18.38 8.55
C PHE A 550 -7.39 17.51 7.93
N TYR A 551 -7.40 17.34 6.61
CA TYR A 551 -6.42 16.51 5.92
C TYR A 551 -5.00 17.09 5.97
N HIS A 552 -4.84 18.42 6.10
CA HIS A 552 -3.54 19.06 6.28
C HIS A 552 -3.01 18.81 7.69
N ASP A 553 -3.84 19.04 8.71
CA ASP A 553 -3.48 18.84 10.11
C ASP A 553 -3.16 17.37 10.38
N ALA A 554 -3.99 16.44 9.87
CA ALA A 554 -3.76 15.00 9.97
C ALA A 554 -2.49 14.55 9.21
N SER A 555 -2.18 15.16 8.08
CA SER A 555 -0.93 14.87 7.34
C SER A 555 0.29 15.32 8.12
N TYR A 556 0.28 16.53 8.67
CA TYR A 556 1.36 17.07 9.47
C TYR A 556 1.61 16.21 10.72
N GLU A 557 0.55 15.88 11.47
CA GLU A 557 0.65 15.03 12.65
C GLU A 557 1.26 13.66 12.31
N TYR A 558 0.76 13.01 11.25
CA TYR A 558 1.25 11.70 10.85
C TYR A 558 2.68 11.73 10.32
N LEU A 559 3.02 12.74 9.49
CA LEU A 559 4.35 12.86 8.92
C LEU A 559 5.41 13.06 10.01
N ARG A 560 5.05 13.79 11.08
CA ARG A 560 5.96 14.06 12.21
C ARG A 560 6.02 12.98 13.27
N TYR A 561 4.84 12.53 13.71
CA TYR A 561 4.68 11.75 14.94
C TYR A 561 4.21 10.32 14.68
N ARG A 562 3.78 10.01 13.44
CA ARG A 562 3.13 8.74 13.08
C ARG A 562 1.87 8.44 13.90
N THR A 563 1.20 9.50 14.37
CA THR A 563 -0.08 9.44 15.10
C THR A 563 -1.18 10.10 14.28
N GLY A 564 -2.36 10.24 14.88
CA GLY A 564 -3.49 10.94 14.28
C GLY A 564 -4.29 10.09 13.29
N PRO A 565 -5.30 10.68 12.64
CA PRO A 565 -6.27 9.96 11.82
C PRO A 565 -5.66 9.08 10.71
N LEU A 566 -4.54 9.51 10.11
CA LEU A 566 -3.87 8.75 9.04
C LEU A 566 -3.22 7.44 9.53
N SER A 567 -2.97 7.29 10.83
CA SER A 567 -2.42 6.09 11.46
C SER A 567 -3.45 5.00 11.77
N GLY A 568 -4.72 5.21 11.39
CA GLY A 568 -5.81 4.24 11.54
C GLY A 568 -6.74 4.20 10.33
N ILE A 569 -7.84 3.45 10.46
CA ILE A 569 -8.88 3.29 9.40
C ILE A 569 -10.29 3.70 9.88
N GLY A 570 -10.38 4.51 10.93
CA GLY A 570 -11.64 4.93 11.52
C GLY A 570 -12.40 3.78 12.20
N ALA A 571 -13.74 3.81 12.16
CA ALA A 571 -14.60 2.84 12.85
C ALA A 571 -14.48 1.40 12.31
N LEU A 572 -13.88 1.22 11.13
CA LEU A 572 -13.61 -0.11 10.53
C LEU A 572 -12.64 -0.94 11.38
N ALA A 573 -11.92 -0.29 12.31
CA ALA A 573 -11.11 -0.95 13.33
C ALA A 573 -11.94 -1.73 14.38
N THR A 574 -13.27 -1.74 14.27
CA THR A 574 -14.17 -2.47 15.17
C THR A 574 -14.71 -3.73 14.50
N SER A 575 -14.73 -4.80 15.26
CA SER A 575 -15.16 -6.15 14.89
C SER A 575 -16.35 -6.55 15.74
N ALA A 576 -17.41 -7.09 15.15
CA ALA A 576 -18.44 -7.79 15.91
C ALA A 576 -18.75 -9.14 15.28
N PHE A 577 -18.71 -10.20 16.08
CA PHE A 577 -19.08 -11.56 15.69
C PHE A 577 -20.29 -12.00 16.48
N PHE A 578 -21.30 -12.53 15.79
CA PHE A 578 -22.53 -13.02 16.41
C PHE A 578 -23.18 -14.11 15.56
N LYS A 579 -24.18 -14.76 16.15
CA LYS A 579 -24.90 -15.87 15.56
C LYS A 579 -26.27 -15.42 15.06
N THR A 580 -26.60 -15.76 13.82
CA THR A 580 -27.98 -15.73 13.31
C THR A 580 -28.62 -17.12 13.35
N SER A 581 -27.79 -18.17 13.30
CA SER A 581 -28.23 -19.55 13.53
C SER A 581 -28.85 -19.74 14.92
N LYS A 582 -29.99 -20.45 14.96
CA LYS A 582 -30.64 -20.87 16.22
C LYS A 582 -29.93 -22.06 16.88
N ASN A 583 -28.96 -22.67 16.20
CA ASN A 583 -28.18 -23.78 16.75
C ASN A 583 -27.02 -23.23 17.59
N SER A 584 -27.13 -23.34 18.92
CA SER A 584 -26.13 -22.79 19.85
C SER A 584 -24.74 -23.43 19.72
N GLU A 585 -24.66 -24.65 19.16
CA GLU A 585 -23.39 -25.37 18.96
C GLU A 585 -22.60 -24.87 17.75
N GLU A 586 -23.22 -24.10 16.85
CA GLU A 586 -22.54 -23.51 15.71
C GLU A 586 -21.74 -22.26 16.12
N PRO A 587 -20.57 -22.03 15.51
CA PRO A 587 -19.81 -20.80 15.73
C PRO A 587 -20.55 -19.58 15.13
N PRO A 588 -20.14 -18.34 15.46
CA PRO A 588 -20.63 -17.15 14.79
C PRO A 588 -20.60 -17.29 13.27
N ASP A 589 -21.71 -16.98 12.60
CA ASP A 589 -21.85 -16.99 11.14
C ASP A 589 -21.76 -15.58 10.55
N MET A 590 -21.98 -14.55 11.37
CA MET A 590 -21.91 -13.16 10.95
C MET A 590 -20.72 -12.41 11.55
N GLN A 591 -20.15 -11.53 10.74
CA GLN A 591 -19.15 -10.53 11.13
C GLN A 591 -19.65 -9.14 10.72
N MET A 592 -19.47 -8.15 11.58
CA MET A 592 -19.76 -6.76 11.29
C MET A 592 -18.54 -5.87 11.44
N HIS A 593 -18.43 -4.95 10.49
CA HIS A 593 -17.50 -3.82 10.50
C HIS A 593 -18.30 -2.55 10.26
N PHE A 594 -17.77 -1.40 10.67
CA PHE A 594 -18.49 -0.13 10.58
C PHE A 594 -17.68 0.87 9.79
N LEU A 595 -18.17 1.28 8.62
CA LEU A 595 -17.65 2.47 7.96
C LEU A 595 -18.32 3.69 8.58
N SER A 596 -17.54 4.61 9.12
CA SER A 596 -18.02 5.91 9.59
C SER A 596 -17.53 7.02 8.67
N VAL A 597 -18.43 7.89 8.22
CA VAL A 597 -18.08 9.08 7.43
C VAL A 597 -18.63 10.31 8.13
N GLN A 598 -17.77 11.29 8.38
CA GLN A 598 -18.17 12.54 9.02
C GLN A 598 -18.94 13.43 8.05
N ALA A 599 -19.81 14.29 8.60
CA ALA A 599 -20.55 15.26 7.83
C ALA A 599 -19.59 16.13 6.98
N ASN A 600 -19.98 16.38 5.74
CA ASN A 600 -19.22 17.11 4.72
C ASN A 600 -17.91 16.46 4.24
N ASP A 601 -17.56 15.23 4.66
CA ASP A 601 -16.44 14.48 4.08
C ASP A 601 -16.82 13.85 2.72
N THR A 602 -17.03 14.71 1.74
CA THR A 602 -17.41 14.33 0.37
C THR A 602 -16.35 13.47 -0.32
N LYS A 603 -15.06 13.61 0.06
CA LYS A 603 -13.95 12.83 -0.52
C LYS A 603 -14.00 11.38 -0.10
N ALA A 604 -14.26 11.11 1.18
CA ALA A 604 -14.36 9.75 1.69
C ALA A 604 -15.55 9.00 1.07
N ILE A 605 -16.75 9.62 1.04
CA ILE A 605 -17.94 8.97 0.47
C ILE A 605 -17.85 8.81 -1.06
N ASP A 606 -17.28 9.78 -1.78
CA ASP A 606 -17.04 9.65 -3.22
C ASP A 606 -16.04 8.52 -3.55
N THR A 607 -14.96 8.40 -2.75
CA THR A 607 -14.00 7.29 -2.89
C THR A 607 -14.67 5.95 -2.62
N PHE A 608 -15.49 5.86 -1.57
CA PHE A 608 -16.29 4.67 -1.27
C PHE A 608 -17.22 4.29 -2.44
N ASN A 609 -18.02 5.23 -2.92
CA ASN A 609 -18.94 5.03 -4.05
C ASN A 609 -18.21 4.57 -5.31
N LYS A 610 -17.08 5.21 -5.63
CA LYS A 610 -16.24 4.86 -6.78
C LYS A 610 -15.67 3.47 -6.64
N ASN A 611 -15.11 3.11 -5.49
CA ASN A 611 -14.48 1.80 -5.27
C ASN A 611 -15.47 0.65 -5.45
N LEU A 612 -16.65 0.79 -4.84
CA LEU A 612 -17.76 -0.13 -5.02
C LEU A 612 -18.22 -0.17 -6.48
N GLY A 613 -18.28 0.97 -7.14
CA GLY A 613 -18.90 1.09 -8.46
C GLY A 613 -20.42 1.11 -8.37
N LEU A 614 -20.98 1.88 -7.42
CA LEU A 614 -22.42 2.08 -7.28
C LEU A 614 -22.99 2.82 -8.49
N VAL A 615 -24.25 2.52 -8.85
CA VAL A 615 -24.96 3.32 -9.86
C VAL A 615 -25.18 4.76 -9.36
N PRO A 616 -25.19 5.76 -10.25
CA PRO A 616 -25.26 7.18 -9.86
C PRO A 616 -26.39 7.51 -8.89
N GLU A 617 -27.56 6.91 -9.08
CA GLU A 617 -28.75 7.17 -8.27
C GLU A 617 -28.54 6.81 -6.79
N ILE A 618 -27.85 5.70 -6.51
CA ILE A 618 -27.55 5.27 -5.13
C ILE A 618 -26.41 6.11 -4.55
N ALA A 619 -25.39 6.39 -5.35
CA ALA A 619 -24.23 7.19 -4.94
C ALA A 619 -24.63 8.62 -4.55
N GLU A 620 -25.53 9.24 -5.30
CA GLU A 620 -26.08 10.58 -5.01
C GLU A 620 -26.86 10.61 -3.70
N GLU A 621 -27.63 9.56 -3.39
CA GLU A 621 -28.39 9.50 -2.14
C GLU A 621 -27.46 9.38 -0.91
N LEU A 622 -26.42 8.54 -0.99
CA LEU A 622 -25.40 8.45 0.06
C LEU A 622 -24.68 9.79 0.27
N LEU A 623 -24.35 10.51 -0.81
CA LEU A 623 -23.73 11.82 -0.74
C LEU A 623 -24.62 12.84 0.00
N LYS A 624 -25.94 12.85 -0.26
CA LYS A 624 -26.87 13.74 0.45
C LYS A 624 -26.86 13.46 1.96
N PHE A 625 -26.91 12.19 2.36
CA PHE A 625 -26.85 11.82 3.78
C PHE A 625 -25.58 12.33 4.47
N THR A 626 -24.43 12.25 3.80
CA THR A 626 -23.14 12.76 4.31
C THR A 626 -23.09 14.29 4.39
N VAL A 627 -23.85 15.03 3.59
CA VAL A 627 -23.95 16.50 3.73
C VAL A 627 -24.78 16.89 4.96
N GLU A 628 -25.78 16.09 5.31
CA GLU A 628 -26.74 16.40 6.38
C GLU A 628 -26.30 15.90 7.76
N SER A 629 -25.46 14.87 7.84
CA SER A 629 -25.10 14.21 9.10
C SER A 629 -23.83 13.38 8.99
N ASP A 630 -23.27 13.00 10.15
CA ASP A 630 -22.32 11.90 10.20
C ASP A 630 -23.08 10.61 9.85
N ILE A 631 -22.52 9.73 9.02
CA ILE A 631 -23.16 8.47 8.67
C ILE A 631 -22.33 7.27 9.08
N ILE A 632 -23.00 6.18 9.41
CA ILE A 632 -22.39 4.86 9.58
C ILE A 632 -23.07 3.85 8.66
N ILE A 633 -22.23 3.04 8.03
CA ILE A 633 -22.62 1.92 7.19
C ILE A 633 -22.06 0.64 7.82
N PRO A 634 -22.88 -0.16 8.50
CA PRO A 634 -22.51 -1.51 8.91
C PRO A 634 -22.35 -2.43 7.70
N TYR A 635 -21.28 -3.21 7.69
CA TYR A 635 -21.05 -4.29 6.74
C TYR A 635 -21.56 -5.58 7.37
N HIS A 636 -22.73 -6.04 6.95
CA HIS A 636 -23.33 -7.29 7.41
C HIS A 636 -22.74 -8.47 6.66
N THR A 637 -21.61 -9.00 7.14
CA THR A 637 -20.80 -9.99 6.43
C THR A 637 -21.14 -11.41 6.86
N LEU A 638 -21.55 -12.25 5.91
CA LEU A 638 -21.73 -13.68 6.12
C LEU A 638 -20.40 -14.40 5.92
N ASN A 639 -19.89 -15.01 6.99
CA ASN A 639 -18.60 -15.71 7.00
C ASN A 639 -18.68 -17.12 6.47
N ARG A 640 -19.84 -17.78 6.56
CA ARG A 640 -19.99 -19.19 6.18
C ARG A 640 -21.06 -19.36 5.10
N PRO A 641 -20.88 -18.75 3.91
CA PRO A 641 -21.85 -18.84 2.84
C PRO A 641 -22.00 -20.28 2.34
N ARG A 642 -23.21 -20.67 2.00
CA ARG A 642 -23.54 -21.95 1.34
C ARG A 642 -23.39 -21.87 -0.16
N SER A 643 -23.57 -20.68 -0.74
CA SER A 643 -23.35 -20.45 -2.17
C SER A 643 -21.91 -20.79 -2.60
N ARG A 644 -21.75 -21.27 -3.83
CA ARG A 644 -20.45 -21.61 -4.43
C ARG A 644 -20.33 -21.05 -5.83
N GLY A 645 -19.23 -20.34 -6.04
CA GLY A 645 -18.84 -19.75 -7.30
C GLY A 645 -17.90 -20.61 -8.13
N ARG A 646 -17.41 -20.00 -9.22
CA ARG A 646 -16.44 -20.60 -10.13
C ARG A 646 -15.53 -19.57 -10.80
N ILE A 647 -14.24 -19.89 -10.94
CA ILE A 647 -13.28 -19.22 -11.81
C ILE A 647 -13.13 -20.03 -13.11
N MET A 648 -13.17 -19.36 -14.27
CA MET A 648 -13.01 -20.01 -15.57
C MET A 648 -12.05 -19.20 -16.45
N LEU A 649 -11.26 -19.87 -17.27
CA LEU A 649 -10.53 -19.18 -18.35
C LEU A 649 -11.51 -18.52 -19.32
N LYS A 650 -11.23 -17.27 -19.67
CA LYS A 650 -11.91 -16.55 -20.76
C LYS A 650 -11.32 -16.92 -22.13
N SER A 651 -10.00 -17.00 -22.20
CA SER A 651 -9.23 -17.32 -23.41
C SER A 651 -7.89 -17.99 -23.03
N LEU A 652 -7.04 -18.21 -24.03
CA LEU A 652 -5.66 -18.67 -23.85
C LEU A 652 -4.67 -17.54 -23.55
N ASP A 653 -5.09 -16.28 -23.61
CA ASP A 653 -4.21 -15.16 -23.28
C ASP A 653 -4.05 -15.09 -21.75
N PRO A 654 -2.84 -15.34 -21.21
CA PRO A 654 -2.60 -15.27 -19.77
C PRO A 654 -2.81 -13.85 -19.21
N MET A 655 -2.76 -12.82 -20.05
CA MET A 655 -2.95 -11.43 -19.63
C MET A 655 -4.43 -11.03 -19.52
N GLU A 656 -5.35 -11.81 -20.07
CA GLU A 656 -6.77 -11.56 -19.91
C GLU A 656 -7.27 -12.01 -18.53
N HIS A 657 -8.12 -11.20 -17.91
CA HIS A 657 -8.76 -11.58 -16.66
C HIS A 657 -9.64 -12.84 -16.86
N PRO A 658 -9.64 -13.76 -15.89
CA PRO A 658 -10.52 -14.91 -15.93
C PRO A 658 -11.98 -14.45 -15.71
N LEU A 659 -12.92 -15.30 -16.11
CA LEU A 659 -14.33 -15.13 -15.77
C LEU A 659 -14.55 -15.50 -14.30
N ILE A 660 -15.15 -14.59 -13.53
CA ILE A 660 -15.37 -14.75 -12.09
C ILE A 660 -16.88 -14.81 -11.82
N PHE A 661 -17.38 -16.00 -11.52
CA PHE A 661 -18.77 -16.21 -11.12
C PHE A 661 -18.83 -16.39 -9.61
N ALA A 662 -19.06 -15.32 -8.83
CA ALA A 662 -19.12 -15.40 -7.37
C ALA A 662 -20.30 -16.27 -6.88
N ASN A 663 -21.43 -16.19 -7.57
CA ASN A 663 -22.69 -16.88 -7.26
C ASN A 663 -23.22 -16.55 -5.87
N SER A 664 -22.91 -15.36 -5.34
CA SER A 664 -23.39 -14.90 -4.04
C SER A 664 -24.92 -14.91 -3.99
N LEU A 665 -25.49 -15.31 -2.85
CA LEU A 665 -26.94 -15.33 -2.58
C LEU A 665 -27.74 -16.28 -3.49
N GLN A 666 -27.10 -17.27 -4.12
CA GLN A 666 -27.80 -18.32 -4.88
C GLN A 666 -28.49 -19.32 -3.94
N HIS A 667 -27.97 -19.50 -2.72
CA HIS A 667 -28.62 -20.28 -1.67
C HIS A 667 -29.48 -19.37 -0.78
N SER A 668 -30.74 -19.75 -0.52
CA SER A 668 -31.68 -18.94 0.25
C SER A 668 -31.22 -18.65 1.67
N ASP A 669 -30.58 -19.62 2.34
CA ASP A 669 -30.08 -19.46 3.72
C ASP A 669 -29.07 -18.31 3.84
N ASP A 670 -28.30 -18.01 2.78
CA ASP A 670 -27.33 -16.92 2.81
C ASP A 670 -28.04 -15.56 2.90
N LEU A 671 -29.13 -15.39 2.15
CA LEU A 671 -29.98 -14.19 2.21
C LEU A 671 -30.66 -14.07 3.57
N ILE A 672 -31.21 -15.17 4.09
CA ILE A 672 -31.93 -15.20 5.37
C ILE A 672 -30.99 -14.77 6.51
N ALA A 673 -29.77 -15.31 6.58
CA ALA A 673 -28.80 -14.97 7.62
C ALA A 673 -28.44 -13.48 7.60
N ILE A 674 -28.23 -12.89 6.42
CA ILE A 674 -27.93 -11.45 6.30
C ILE A 674 -29.12 -10.59 6.69
N VAL A 675 -30.35 -10.98 6.35
CA VAL A 675 -31.54 -10.22 6.76
C VAL A 675 -31.76 -10.31 8.27
N ASP A 676 -31.54 -11.48 8.87
CA ASP A 676 -31.58 -11.67 10.32
C ASP A 676 -30.52 -10.80 11.02
N SER A 677 -29.33 -10.63 10.44
CA SER A 677 -28.31 -9.74 11.00
C SER A 677 -28.70 -8.26 10.96
N VAL A 678 -29.43 -7.83 9.92
CA VAL A 678 -29.98 -6.47 9.81
C VAL A 678 -31.02 -6.21 10.90
N GLU A 679 -31.90 -7.18 11.16
CA GLU A 679 -32.90 -7.10 12.23
C GLU A 679 -32.22 -7.06 13.61
N ILE A 680 -31.22 -7.92 13.84
CA ILE A 680 -30.41 -7.93 15.07
C ILE A 680 -29.75 -6.57 15.29
N PHE A 681 -29.05 -6.03 14.30
CA PHE A 681 -28.37 -4.75 14.46
C PHE A 681 -29.34 -3.58 14.69
N SER A 682 -30.55 -3.66 14.14
CA SER A 682 -31.60 -2.68 14.41
C SER A 682 -32.00 -2.62 15.89
N THR A 683 -31.77 -3.68 16.68
CA THR A 683 -31.94 -3.64 18.14
C THR A 683 -30.87 -2.79 18.83
N ILE A 684 -29.61 -2.88 18.36
CA ILE A 684 -28.47 -2.10 18.87
C ILE A 684 -28.69 -0.61 18.62
N LEU A 685 -29.28 -0.24 17.47
CA LEU A 685 -29.60 1.16 17.15
C LEU A 685 -30.67 1.78 18.07
N ASN A 686 -31.50 0.98 18.74
CA ASN A 686 -32.58 1.47 19.61
C ASN A 686 -32.16 1.63 21.09
N THR A 687 -30.88 1.38 21.40
CA THR A 687 -30.30 1.48 22.74
C THR A 687 -30.23 2.92 23.26
N GLU A 688 -30.10 3.10 24.57
CA GLU A 688 -29.99 4.43 25.17
C GLU A 688 -28.74 5.15 24.65
N ARG A 689 -27.61 4.44 24.57
CA ARG A 689 -26.36 5.00 24.05
C ARG A 689 -26.50 5.55 22.64
N MET A 690 -27.14 4.82 21.72
CA MET A 690 -27.32 5.27 20.34
C MET A 690 -28.34 6.41 20.22
N ARG A 691 -29.34 6.46 21.11
CA ARG A 691 -30.26 7.61 21.18
C ARG A 691 -29.57 8.90 21.61
N LEU A 692 -28.55 8.82 22.47
CA LEU A 692 -27.72 9.97 22.85
C LEU A 692 -26.89 10.51 21.68
N GLU A 693 -26.53 9.64 20.73
CA GLU A 693 -25.86 10.03 19.47
C GLU A 693 -26.86 10.44 18.36
N GLU A 694 -28.15 10.58 18.71
CA GLU A 694 -29.24 10.91 17.79
C GLU A 694 -29.33 9.96 16.59
N ALA A 695 -29.06 8.67 16.83
CA ALA A 695 -29.01 7.66 15.79
C ALA A 695 -30.37 7.45 15.12
N GLN A 696 -30.37 7.41 13.78
CA GLN A 696 -31.57 7.14 13.01
C GLN A 696 -31.22 6.38 11.72
N ILE A 697 -31.97 5.31 11.44
CA ILE A 697 -31.87 4.59 10.17
C ILE A 697 -32.37 5.49 9.04
N LEU A 698 -31.56 5.62 7.98
CA LEU A 698 -31.86 6.41 6.80
C LEU A 698 -32.44 5.53 5.69
N ASP A 699 -33.47 6.04 5.03
CA ASP A 699 -34.14 5.36 3.92
C ASP A 699 -33.37 5.57 2.61
N LEU A 700 -32.40 4.69 2.36
CA LEU A 700 -31.66 4.64 1.10
C LEU A 700 -32.61 4.25 -0.03
N LYS A 701 -33.00 5.22 -0.88
CA LYS A 701 -34.04 5.04 -1.89
C LYS A 701 -33.62 4.12 -3.05
N LEU A 702 -33.69 2.81 -2.83
CA LEU A 702 -33.43 1.79 -3.84
C LEU A 702 -34.61 1.66 -4.82
N ALA A 703 -34.39 1.96 -6.10
CA ALA A 703 -35.45 1.96 -7.11
C ALA A 703 -36.16 0.59 -7.25
N ALA A 704 -35.40 -0.51 -7.15
CA ALA A 704 -35.92 -1.87 -7.23
C ALA A 704 -36.81 -2.26 -6.03
N CYS A 705 -36.64 -1.60 -4.88
CA CYS A 705 -37.29 -1.97 -3.62
C CYS A 705 -38.48 -1.08 -3.25
N ARG A 706 -38.90 -0.15 -4.13
CA ARG A 706 -40.02 0.77 -3.88
C ARG A 706 -41.38 0.10 -3.67
N GLY A 707 -41.52 -1.17 -4.05
CA GLY A 707 -42.74 -1.96 -3.83
C GLY A 707 -42.92 -2.48 -2.40
N SER A 708 -41.88 -2.42 -1.58
CA SER A 708 -41.89 -2.86 -0.19
C SER A 708 -41.90 -1.66 0.76
N GLU A 709 -42.60 -1.79 1.89
CA GLU A 709 -42.55 -0.77 2.95
C GLU A 709 -41.15 -0.70 3.56
N PHE A 710 -40.61 0.51 3.70
CA PHE A 710 -39.26 0.71 4.24
C PHE A 710 -39.11 0.11 5.65
N ASN A 711 -37.91 -0.43 5.94
CA ASN A 711 -37.57 -1.06 7.22
C ASN A 711 -38.45 -2.28 7.58
N THR A 712 -39.00 -2.96 6.58
CA THR A 712 -39.62 -4.29 6.72
C THR A 712 -38.69 -5.38 6.21
N ARG A 713 -38.96 -6.63 6.59
CA ARG A 713 -38.20 -7.80 6.11
C ARG A 713 -38.20 -7.89 4.58
N ASP A 714 -39.35 -7.67 3.93
CA ASP A 714 -39.49 -7.68 2.47
C ASP A 714 -38.63 -6.60 1.79
N TYR A 715 -38.50 -5.42 2.43
CA TYR A 715 -37.60 -4.37 1.95
C TYR A 715 -36.13 -4.81 2.08
N TRP A 716 -35.74 -5.36 3.23
CA TRP A 716 -34.36 -5.81 3.46
C TRP A 716 -33.96 -6.97 2.56
N GLU A 717 -34.85 -7.93 2.29
CA GLU A 717 -34.60 -8.99 1.32
C GLU A 717 -34.34 -8.46 -0.11
N CYS A 718 -35.05 -7.41 -0.52
CA CYS A 718 -34.78 -6.73 -1.79
C CYS A 718 -33.44 -5.98 -1.72
N ALA A 719 -33.24 -5.18 -0.67
CA ALA A 719 -32.06 -4.32 -0.51
C ALA A 719 -30.77 -5.13 -0.47
N VAL A 720 -30.77 -6.32 0.15
CA VAL A 720 -29.61 -7.22 0.18
C VAL A 720 -29.16 -7.61 -1.22
N ARG A 721 -30.06 -7.86 -2.17
CA ARG A 721 -29.67 -8.21 -3.56
C ARG A 721 -29.09 -7.02 -4.33
N GLU A 722 -29.60 -5.83 -4.05
CA GLU A 722 -29.12 -4.57 -4.65
C GLU A 722 -27.75 -4.16 -4.11
N MET A 723 -27.59 -4.19 -2.78
CA MET A 723 -26.45 -3.65 -2.04
C MET A 723 -25.59 -4.73 -1.37
N SER A 724 -25.63 -5.97 -1.87
CA SER A 724 -24.64 -6.99 -1.50
C SER A 724 -23.30 -6.68 -2.16
N TYR A 725 -22.21 -7.00 -1.49
CA TYR A 725 -20.86 -6.76 -1.97
C TYR A 725 -19.89 -7.80 -1.39
N THR A 726 -18.65 -7.81 -1.88
CA THR A 726 -17.57 -8.68 -1.36
C THR A 726 -16.84 -8.01 -0.20
N THR A 727 -16.32 -8.78 0.78
CA THR A 727 -15.29 -8.27 1.69
C THR A 727 -13.87 -8.68 1.30
N TYR A 728 -13.68 -9.06 0.03
CA TYR A 728 -12.39 -9.34 -0.60
C TYR A 728 -11.69 -10.60 -0.07
N HIS A 729 -12.45 -11.63 0.29
CA HIS A 729 -11.96 -12.87 0.87
C HIS A 729 -12.17 -14.12 -0.02
N PRO A 730 -11.86 -14.08 -1.33
CA PRO A 730 -12.02 -15.24 -2.18
C PRO A 730 -11.08 -16.39 -1.76
N ALA A 731 -11.63 -17.61 -1.73
CA ALA A 731 -10.95 -18.82 -1.29
C ALA A 731 -11.52 -20.08 -1.98
N GLY A 732 -10.82 -21.21 -1.85
CA GLY A 732 -11.35 -22.55 -2.14
C GLY A 732 -11.30 -23.03 -3.59
N THR A 733 -10.74 -22.26 -4.52
CA THR A 733 -10.67 -22.57 -5.96
C THR A 733 -9.70 -23.68 -6.36
N CYS A 734 -8.78 -24.05 -5.46
CA CYS A 734 -7.87 -25.18 -5.58
C CYS A 734 -8.00 -26.07 -4.34
N LYS A 735 -9.25 -26.38 -3.99
CA LYS A 735 -9.68 -27.04 -2.75
C LYS A 735 -8.76 -28.18 -2.31
N MET A 736 -8.33 -28.13 -1.05
CA MET A 736 -7.69 -29.23 -0.34
C MET A 736 -8.73 -30.29 0.06
N GLY A 737 -8.39 -31.56 -0.11
CA GLY A 737 -9.24 -32.67 0.32
C GLY A 737 -8.49 -34.01 0.28
N PRO A 738 -9.02 -35.07 0.93
CA PRO A 738 -8.51 -36.42 0.75
C PRO A 738 -8.73 -36.88 -0.70
N SER A 739 -8.03 -37.94 -1.11
CA SER A 739 -8.14 -38.49 -2.48
C SER A 739 -9.53 -39.04 -2.82
N THR A 740 -10.38 -39.23 -1.81
CA THR A 740 -11.78 -39.63 -1.94
C THR A 740 -12.75 -38.47 -2.15
N ASP A 741 -12.32 -37.21 -1.96
CA ASP A 741 -13.13 -36.03 -2.25
C ASP A 741 -13.04 -35.68 -3.74
N PRO A 742 -14.13 -35.83 -4.51
CA PRO A 742 -14.11 -35.57 -5.95
C PRO A 742 -13.92 -34.09 -6.30
N MET A 743 -14.05 -33.19 -5.31
CA MET A 743 -13.82 -31.75 -5.48
C MET A 743 -12.38 -31.34 -5.10
N ALA A 744 -11.53 -32.26 -4.66
CA ALA A 744 -10.16 -31.95 -4.27
C ALA A 744 -9.26 -31.70 -5.49
N VAL A 745 -8.43 -30.66 -5.38
CA VAL A 745 -7.38 -30.30 -6.34
C VAL A 745 -6.01 -30.61 -5.76
N VAL A 746 -5.84 -30.37 -4.45
CA VAL A 746 -4.62 -30.69 -3.70
C VAL A 746 -4.91 -31.65 -2.55
N ASP A 747 -3.92 -32.44 -2.18
CA ASP A 747 -3.97 -33.32 -1.02
C ASP A 747 -3.74 -32.55 0.30
N PRO A 748 -3.84 -33.18 1.48
CA PRO A 748 -3.59 -32.52 2.77
C PRO A 748 -2.15 -32.01 2.96
N GLU A 749 -1.20 -32.46 2.14
CA GLU A 749 0.15 -31.90 2.07
C GLU A 749 0.22 -30.74 1.05
N LEU A 750 -0.88 -30.35 0.41
CA LEU A 750 -0.97 -29.29 -0.60
C LEU A 750 -0.40 -29.65 -1.99
N LYS A 751 -0.07 -30.93 -2.24
CA LYS A 751 0.42 -31.39 -3.54
C LYS A 751 -0.74 -31.51 -4.52
N VAL A 752 -0.54 -31.06 -5.76
CA VAL A 752 -1.56 -31.16 -6.82
C VAL A 752 -1.74 -32.61 -7.24
N TYR A 753 -2.99 -33.08 -7.26
CA TYR A 753 -3.27 -34.49 -7.54
C TYR A 753 -2.82 -34.93 -8.94
N GLY A 754 -1.93 -35.92 -8.99
CA GLY A 754 -1.47 -36.55 -10.23
C GLY A 754 -0.47 -35.71 -11.03
N VAL A 755 0.17 -34.72 -10.40
CA VAL A 755 1.26 -33.92 -10.95
C VAL A 755 2.42 -33.89 -9.95
N GLU A 756 3.59 -34.34 -10.36
CA GLU A 756 4.79 -34.40 -9.50
C GLU A 756 5.52 -33.05 -9.51
N GLY A 757 5.98 -32.58 -8.33
CA GLY A 757 6.74 -31.34 -8.20
C GLY A 757 5.90 -30.07 -8.26
N LEU A 758 4.61 -30.14 -7.86
CA LEU A 758 3.71 -29.00 -7.82
C LEU A 758 2.87 -28.96 -6.54
N ARG A 759 2.92 -27.84 -5.82
CA ARG A 759 2.04 -27.50 -4.70
C ARG A 759 1.29 -26.20 -4.93
N VAL A 760 0.15 -26.05 -4.24
CA VAL A 760 -0.56 -24.77 -4.13
C VAL A 760 -0.56 -24.33 -2.66
N ALA A 761 -0.06 -23.14 -2.36
CA ALA A 761 0.05 -22.63 -1.00
C ALA A 761 -0.47 -21.19 -0.92
N ASP A 762 -1.79 -21.04 -0.96
CA ASP A 762 -2.52 -19.79 -0.75
C ASP A 762 -3.99 -20.04 -0.38
N ALA A 763 -4.81 -18.99 -0.26
CA ALA A 763 -6.23 -19.10 0.12
C ALA A 763 -7.09 -19.99 -0.80
N SER A 764 -6.65 -20.28 -2.03
CA SER A 764 -7.34 -21.20 -2.93
C SER A 764 -7.49 -22.61 -2.36
N ILE A 765 -6.63 -23.04 -1.44
CA ILE A 765 -6.67 -24.40 -0.90
C ILE A 765 -7.73 -24.60 0.18
N MET A 766 -8.27 -23.53 0.76
CA MET A 766 -9.21 -23.63 1.89
C MET A 766 -10.45 -24.45 1.48
N PRO A 767 -10.73 -25.59 2.11
CA PRO A 767 -11.90 -26.41 1.76
C PRO A 767 -13.21 -25.65 1.97
N ILE A 768 -13.27 -24.93 3.08
CA ILE A 768 -14.32 -23.98 3.44
C ILE A 768 -13.61 -22.71 3.90
N VAL A 769 -14.07 -21.54 3.46
CA VAL A 769 -13.51 -20.27 3.92
C VAL A 769 -13.69 -20.13 5.44
N VAL A 770 -12.69 -19.53 6.11
CA VAL A 770 -12.69 -19.42 7.58
C VAL A 770 -13.66 -18.37 8.09
N THR A 771 -14.02 -18.44 9.37
CA THR A 771 -14.88 -17.48 10.05
C THR A 771 -14.14 -16.17 10.37
N GLY A 772 -14.05 -15.27 9.39
CA GLY A 772 -13.43 -13.95 9.51
C GLY A 772 -12.43 -13.64 8.39
N ASN A 773 -11.58 -12.62 8.57
CA ASN A 773 -10.67 -12.18 7.51
C ASN A 773 -9.64 -13.26 7.12
N THR A 774 -9.34 -13.38 5.82
CA THR A 774 -8.54 -14.50 5.29
C THR A 774 -7.02 -14.28 5.27
N ASN A 775 -6.53 -13.10 5.65
CA ASN A 775 -5.09 -12.79 5.56
C ASN A 775 -4.24 -13.62 6.53
N ALA A 776 -4.58 -13.68 7.83
CA ALA A 776 -3.83 -14.48 8.79
C ALA A 776 -3.88 -15.98 8.47
N PRO A 777 -5.04 -16.58 8.14
CA PRO A 777 -5.10 -17.97 7.66
C PRO A 777 -4.20 -18.23 6.45
N THR A 778 -4.12 -17.28 5.51
CA THR A 778 -3.24 -17.41 4.33
C THR A 778 -1.76 -17.37 4.71
N ILE A 779 -1.38 -16.54 5.68
CA ILE A 779 -0.01 -16.51 6.22
C ILE A 779 0.33 -17.83 6.91
N MET A 780 -0.61 -18.37 7.72
CA MET A 780 -0.47 -19.69 8.35
C MET A 780 -0.29 -20.81 7.31
N ILE A 781 -1.07 -20.79 6.22
CA ILE A 781 -0.90 -21.73 5.10
C ILE A 781 0.52 -21.63 4.53
N GLY A 782 1.07 -20.42 4.37
CA GLY A 782 2.45 -20.21 3.92
C GLY A 782 3.51 -20.80 4.86
N GLU A 783 3.38 -20.56 6.17
CA GLU A 783 4.28 -21.16 7.18
C GLU A 783 4.23 -22.69 7.14
N LYS A 784 3.02 -23.26 7.17
CA LYS A 784 2.83 -24.71 7.15
C LYS A 784 3.30 -25.34 5.85
N ALA A 785 3.02 -24.73 4.70
CA ALA A 785 3.52 -25.19 3.40
C ALA A 785 5.05 -25.25 3.39
N SER A 786 5.72 -24.23 3.95
CA SER A 786 7.19 -24.22 4.00
C SER A 786 7.75 -25.37 4.86
N ASP A 787 7.10 -25.71 5.97
CA ASP A 787 7.53 -26.83 6.82
C ASP A 787 7.19 -28.19 6.19
N LEU A 788 6.09 -28.31 5.44
CA LEU A 788 5.77 -29.50 4.66
C LEU A 788 6.82 -29.76 3.56
N VAL A 789 7.23 -28.73 2.83
CA VAL A 789 8.32 -28.81 1.82
C VAL A 789 9.64 -29.17 2.50
N LYS A 790 9.98 -28.51 3.62
CA LYS A 790 11.19 -28.82 4.39
C LYS A 790 11.23 -30.27 4.86
N LYS A 791 10.11 -30.76 5.39
CA LYS A 791 9.98 -32.15 5.84
C LYS A 791 10.19 -33.16 4.72
N GLU A 792 9.75 -32.86 3.49
CA GLU A 792 9.96 -33.76 2.36
C GLU A 792 11.42 -33.78 1.89
N TYR A 793 12.06 -32.61 1.73
CA TYR A 793 13.36 -32.50 1.08
C TYR A 793 14.58 -32.44 2.00
N LEU A 794 14.41 -32.38 3.32
CA LEU A 794 15.51 -32.50 4.30
C LEU A 794 15.62 -33.89 4.94
N ASN A 795 14.56 -34.71 4.89
CA ASN A 795 14.55 -36.08 5.41
C ASN A 795 15.01 -37.12 4.37
N HIS A 796 15.41 -36.65 3.19
CA HIS A 796 16.00 -37.39 2.07
C HIS A 796 17.29 -36.68 1.67
#